data_AF-A0A803T6L3-F1
#
_entry.id   AF-A0A803T6L3-F1
#
_cell.length_a   1.000
_cell.length_b   1.000
_cell.length_c   1.000
_cell.angle_alpha   90.00
_cell.angle_beta   90.00
_cell.angle_gamma   90.00
#
_symmetry.space_group_name_H-M   'P 1'
#
loop_
_entity.id
_entity.type
_entity.pdbx_description
1 polymer ?
#
loop_
_entity_poly.entity_id
_entity_poly.type
_entity_poly.pdbx_seq_one_letter_code
_entity_poly.pdbx_strand_id
1 'polypeptide(L)'
;IMLLTDPEIESSLLISSDEGATYQKYRLNFYIHSMLFHPKQEDWILAYSQDQKLYSSVEFGRRWLLLQETVTPNRFYWSRMGTSKEPDIVHLETKTVDGHAQYITCRMQNCSEAVRSKPFPGYIDSDSLIVQDDYVFVQLTSGGRPHYYVSYWRNAFSQMKFPKYALPKDMHVISTDENQVFAAVQEWNQNDTYNLYISDTRGVYFTLALENVKSSRDLEGNVMIDLYEVAGIKGMFLANKKIDNQVKTFITYNKGRDWHLLQAPDTDLRGNPIHCLLPYCSLHLHLKVSENPYTSGNIASRDTAPGIIVASGNIGSELSDQDISMFVSSDAGNTWRQIFEEEHSVLYLDQGGVLVAMKHTSLPIRHLWLSFDEGRSWSKYSFTSIPLFVDGVLGEPGEETLIMTVFGHFSHRSEWQLVKVDYKSIFDRRCAEDDYRPWQLHSQGEACIMGAKRIYKKRKSEKKCMQGKYAGAMASQPCVCTEADFDCDYGFERHSNGQCLPAFWYNPSTLSKDCSLGQSYLNSTGYRKVVSNNCTDGVREQYTAKPQQCPGKAPRGLRVVTSDGTLTSEQGHNVTFLMQLEEVCSVSRFPTETHFLSSSFPGPLEHVHLSLPFVTTKNKEVNATAVLWPSQVGTLIYIWWFGNNTEPLITLEGNIAFTFSAEGMNTITVQVSAGNTILQDTKTIAVYEQFRSLRLSFSPNLDEYNPDIPEWRRDVSRVIKIALVEATGIPNKHILVAILPGLPTSAELFILPYNDATGGNRQTAEDLQQISEVLAQKLNQNSIQFDLKPGVRIFVHAAHLTAAPLIDVTPSHSGSAMLMLLSVVFVGLAVFVIYKFKRKIPGINVYAKMQNEKDQEMVSPGSQNESIPNVPQRELMTPDTQKLVKVCLWIGKIYSESPNLLC
;
A
#
# COMPACT_ATOMS: atom_id res chain seq x y z
N ILE A 1 -26.77 -1.60 30.72
CA ILE A 1 -26.95 -2.89 30.01
C ILE A 1 -25.91 -3.87 30.55
N MET A 2 -26.30 -5.10 30.87
CA MET A 2 -25.37 -6.19 31.21
C MET A 2 -25.53 -7.31 30.17
N LEU A 3 -24.42 -7.85 29.71
CA LEU A 3 -24.40 -9.01 28.81
C LEU A 3 -24.27 -10.28 29.66
N LEU A 4 -25.19 -11.22 29.44
CA LEU A 4 -25.11 -12.57 29.98
C LEU A 4 -24.89 -13.51 28.80
N THR A 5 -23.64 -13.83 28.53
CA THR A 5 -23.25 -14.78 27.49
C THR A 5 -22.68 -16.01 28.14
N ASP A 6 -23.43 -17.10 28.10
CA ASP A 6 -22.90 -18.45 28.32
C ASP A 6 -22.57 -19.06 26.95
N PRO A 7 -21.28 -19.35 26.65
CA PRO A 7 -20.88 -19.94 25.39
C PRO A 7 -21.58 -21.27 25.08
N GLU A 8 -22.03 -22.00 26.10
CA GLU A 8 -22.56 -23.36 25.97
C GLU A 8 -24.11 -23.43 26.06
N ILE A 9 -24.78 -22.38 26.56
CA ILE A 9 -26.21 -22.46 26.94
C ILE A 9 -27.11 -21.40 26.28
N GLU A 10 -26.81 -20.10 26.44
CA GLU A 10 -27.72 -19.02 26.00
C GLU A 10 -26.99 -17.66 25.96
N SER A 11 -27.23 -16.86 24.93
CA SER A 11 -26.85 -15.44 24.87
C SER A 11 -28.05 -14.57 25.24
N SER A 12 -27.92 -13.69 26.22
CA SER A 12 -29.00 -12.83 26.70
C SER A 12 -28.49 -11.44 27.10
N LEU A 13 -29.36 -10.46 26.93
CA LEU A 13 -29.15 -9.07 27.30
C LEU A 13 -30.03 -8.72 28.51
N LEU A 14 -29.42 -8.18 29.56
CA LEU A 14 -30.15 -7.57 30.68
C LEU A 14 -30.14 -6.06 30.52
N ILE A 15 -31.33 -5.48 30.38
CA ILE A 15 -31.52 -4.04 30.23
C ILE A 15 -32.15 -3.50 31.52
N SER A 16 -31.59 -2.41 32.04
CA SER A 16 -32.17 -1.59 33.09
C SER A 16 -32.27 -0.15 32.60
N SER A 17 -33.38 0.52 32.93
CA SER A 17 -33.64 1.93 32.67
C SER A 17 -33.78 2.73 33.97
N ASP A 18 -33.41 2.13 35.10
CA ASP A 18 -33.60 2.62 36.47
C ASP A 18 -32.32 2.42 37.31
N GLU A 19 -31.16 2.67 36.69
CA GLU A 19 -29.85 2.62 37.34
C GLU A 19 -29.52 1.25 37.97
N GLY A 20 -30.07 0.18 37.40
CA GLY A 20 -29.84 -1.20 37.84
C GLY A 20 -30.80 -1.69 38.93
N ALA A 21 -31.86 -0.95 39.26
CA ALA A 21 -32.85 -1.40 40.24
C ALA A 21 -33.70 -2.57 39.73
N THR A 22 -34.07 -2.56 38.44
CA THR A 22 -34.77 -3.68 37.79
C THR A 22 -34.13 -4.04 36.45
N TYR A 23 -34.03 -5.35 36.16
CA TYR A 23 -33.48 -5.86 34.91
C TYR A 23 -34.52 -6.64 34.13
N GLN A 24 -34.69 -6.28 32.86
CA GLN A 24 -35.47 -7.03 31.89
C GLN A 24 -34.55 -7.90 31.05
N LYS A 25 -34.82 -9.21 30.99
CA LYS A 25 -34.05 -10.17 30.20
C LYS A 25 -34.60 -10.28 28.78
N TYR A 26 -33.73 -10.07 27.79
CA TYR A 26 -33.99 -10.26 26.37
C TYR A 26 -33.08 -11.37 25.82
N ARG A 27 -33.65 -12.34 25.11
CA ARG A 27 -32.89 -13.42 24.48
C ARG A 27 -32.28 -12.93 23.18
N LEU A 28 -31.03 -13.33 22.93
CA LEU A 28 -30.33 -13.04 21.68
C LEU A 28 -30.14 -14.34 20.88
N ASN A 29 -30.22 -14.23 19.57
CA ASN A 29 -29.93 -15.31 18.61
C ASN A 29 -28.50 -15.25 18.04
N PHE A 30 -27.64 -14.39 18.60
CA PHE A 30 -26.24 -14.24 18.25
C PHE A 30 -25.42 -13.83 19.49
N TYR A 31 -24.09 -13.92 19.37
CA TYR A 31 -23.14 -13.57 20.43
C TYR A 31 -22.55 -12.19 20.16
N ILE A 32 -22.71 -11.28 21.12
CA ILE A 32 -22.15 -9.93 21.06
C ILE A 32 -20.70 -9.97 21.57
N HIS A 33 -19.77 -9.52 20.74
CA HIS A 33 -18.37 -9.34 21.12
C HIS A 33 -18.09 -7.92 21.63
N SER A 34 -18.63 -6.90 20.95
CA SER A 34 -18.53 -5.50 21.40
C SER A 34 -19.78 -4.70 21.04
N MET A 35 -20.01 -3.59 21.76
CA MET A 35 -21.13 -2.68 21.52
C MET A 35 -20.65 -1.24 21.41
N LEU A 36 -21.30 -0.46 20.57
CA LEU A 36 -21.04 0.97 20.38
C LEU A 36 -22.35 1.75 20.45
N PHE A 37 -22.51 2.52 21.52
CA PHE A 37 -23.65 3.42 21.71
C PHE A 37 -23.51 4.66 20.83
N HIS A 38 -24.63 5.19 20.34
CA HIS A 38 -24.61 6.47 19.68
C HIS A 38 -24.29 7.58 20.69
N PRO A 39 -23.42 8.56 20.35
CA PRO A 39 -22.95 9.58 21.31
C PRO A 39 -24.02 10.57 21.83
N LYS A 40 -25.29 10.45 21.40
CA LYS A 40 -26.36 11.43 21.68
C LYS A 40 -27.74 10.78 21.74
N GLN A 41 -28.02 9.84 20.84
CA GLN A 41 -29.27 9.08 20.83
C GLN A 41 -29.13 7.92 21.80
N GLU A 42 -29.82 7.98 22.94
CA GLU A 42 -29.69 7.01 24.02
C GLU A 42 -30.11 5.59 23.61
N ASP A 43 -31.15 5.47 22.77
CA ASP A 43 -31.70 4.19 22.35
C ASP A 43 -30.93 3.50 21.21
N TRP A 44 -29.95 4.15 20.61
CA TRP A 44 -29.28 3.67 19.39
C TRP A 44 -27.98 2.96 19.70
N ILE A 45 -27.88 1.70 19.28
CA ILE A 45 -26.76 0.82 19.59
C ILE A 45 -26.34 0.04 18.34
N LEU A 46 -25.03 -0.09 18.13
CA LEU A 46 -24.44 -1.10 17.24
C LEU A 46 -23.86 -2.23 18.06
N ALA A 47 -24.05 -3.48 17.63
CA ALA A 47 -23.44 -4.65 18.24
C ALA A 47 -22.66 -5.43 17.19
N TYR A 48 -21.37 -5.63 17.46
CA TYR A 48 -20.50 -6.45 16.65
C TYR A 48 -20.47 -7.86 17.22
N SER A 49 -20.66 -8.85 16.36
CA SER A 49 -20.76 -10.26 16.74
C SER A 49 -19.47 -11.03 16.49
N GLN A 50 -19.33 -12.17 17.17
CA GLN A 50 -18.13 -13.02 17.05
C GLN A 50 -17.93 -13.59 15.63
N ASP A 51 -19.01 -13.72 14.85
CA ASP A 51 -19.02 -14.14 13.44
C ASP A 51 -18.84 -12.97 12.45
N GLN A 52 -18.26 -11.85 12.89
CA GLN A 52 -17.92 -10.68 12.07
C GLN A 52 -19.14 -10.00 11.41
N LYS A 53 -20.29 -10.03 12.07
CA LYS A 53 -21.49 -9.32 11.63
C LYS A 53 -21.74 -8.10 12.51
N LEU A 54 -22.35 -7.09 11.92
CA LEU A 54 -22.79 -5.90 12.65
C LEU A 54 -24.31 -5.85 12.67
N TYR A 55 -24.86 -5.65 13.87
CA TYR A 55 -26.27 -5.46 14.11
C TYR A 55 -26.53 -4.06 14.63
N SER A 56 -27.70 -3.51 14.34
CA SER A 56 -28.19 -2.25 14.89
C SER A 56 -29.46 -2.43 15.70
N SER A 57 -29.65 -1.57 16.69
CA SER A 57 -30.89 -1.49 17.46
C SER A 57 -31.25 -0.04 17.74
N VAL A 58 -32.47 0.37 17.37
CA VAL A 58 -33.05 1.69 17.69
C VAL A 58 -33.94 1.67 18.94
N GLU A 59 -34.03 0.52 19.61
CA GLU A 59 -34.87 0.29 20.79
C GLU A 59 -34.00 -0.19 21.97
N PHE A 60 -32.82 0.39 22.14
CA PHE A 60 -31.89 0.12 23.24
C PHE A 60 -31.51 -1.37 23.40
N GLY A 61 -31.39 -2.10 22.29
CA GLY A 61 -31.00 -3.51 22.26
C GLY A 61 -32.14 -4.51 22.46
N ARG A 62 -33.40 -4.05 22.52
CA ARG A 62 -34.59 -4.94 22.63
C ARG A 62 -34.87 -5.73 21.35
N ARG A 63 -34.58 -5.12 20.20
CA ARG A 63 -34.70 -5.71 18.86
C ARG A 63 -33.47 -5.37 18.04
N TRP A 64 -33.00 -6.35 17.27
CA TRP A 64 -31.80 -6.23 16.46
C TRP A 64 -32.11 -6.41 14.98
N LEU A 65 -31.49 -5.58 14.16
CA LEU A 65 -31.48 -5.69 12.70
C LEU A 65 -30.06 -6.00 12.25
N LEU A 66 -29.89 -6.98 11.36
CA LEU A 66 -28.61 -7.23 10.71
C LEU A 66 -28.32 -6.08 9.75
N LEU A 67 -27.20 -5.38 9.97
CA LEU A 67 -26.75 -4.32 9.08
C LEU A 67 -25.87 -4.85 7.96
N GLN A 68 -24.81 -5.56 8.33
CA GLN A 68 -23.80 -5.97 7.37
C GLN A 68 -23.01 -7.17 7.88
N GLU A 69 -22.62 -8.05 6.95
CA GLU A 69 -21.72 -9.19 7.20
C GLU A 69 -20.28 -8.83 6.81
N THR A 70 -19.32 -9.63 7.25
CA THR A 70 -17.87 -9.48 6.95
C THR A 70 -17.29 -8.11 7.31
N VAL A 71 -17.72 -7.55 8.44
CA VAL A 71 -17.24 -6.25 8.96
C VAL A 71 -15.88 -6.44 9.64
N THR A 72 -14.91 -5.58 9.33
CA THR A 72 -13.59 -5.60 9.97
C THR A 72 -13.73 -5.24 11.47
N PRO A 73 -13.09 -5.99 12.39
CA PRO A 73 -13.16 -5.70 13.83
C PRO A 73 -12.78 -4.25 14.14
N ASN A 74 -13.53 -3.59 15.04
CA ASN A 74 -13.28 -2.22 15.50
C ASN A 74 -13.24 -1.12 14.41
N ARG A 75 -13.63 -1.42 13.16
CA ARG A 75 -13.68 -0.47 12.03
C ARG A 75 -15.10 -0.11 11.62
N PHE A 76 -15.91 0.24 12.61
CA PHE A 76 -17.28 0.74 12.43
C PHE A 76 -17.52 1.98 13.30
N TYR A 77 -18.10 3.02 12.71
CA TYR A 77 -18.21 4.34 13.35
C TYR A 77 -19.59 4.97 13.12
N TRP A 78 -20.08 5.68 14.12
CA TRP A 78 -21.24 6.55 13.97
C TRP A 78 -20.86 7.82 13.19
N SER A 79 -21.80 8.33 12.40
CA SER A 79 -21.64 9.67 11.85
C SER A 79 -21.85 10.73 12.93
N ARG A 80 -21.09 11.82 12.84
CA ARG A 80 -21.19 12.93 13.79
C ARG A 80 -22.35 13.86 13.39
N MET A 81 -23.22 14.14 14.35
CA MET A 81 -24.29 15.13 14.22
C MET A 81 -23.73 16.51 13.85
N GLY A 82 -24.15 17.04 12.69
CA GLY A 82 -23.76 18.36 12.18
C GLY A 82 -22.83 18.34 10.96
N THR A 83 -22.05 17.27 10.79
CA THR A 83 -21.14 17.09 9.63
C THR A 83 -21.85 16.34 8.50
N SER A 84 -22.67 15.35 8.84
CA SER A 84 -23.58 14.69 7.91
C SER A 84 -24.96 15.34 7.97
N LYS A 85 -25.68 15.34 6.84
CA LYS A 85 -27.10 15.74 6.80
C LYS A 85 -28.01 14.80 7.59
N GLU A 86 -27.54 13.58 7.87
CA GLU A 86 -28.32 12.47 8.43
C GLU A 86 -27.53 11.76 9.54
N PRO A 87 -28.06 11.67 10.77
CA PRO A 87 -27.32 11.13 11.91
C PRO A 87 -27.35 9.62 12.05
N ASP A 88 -28.22 8.93 11.30
CA ASP A 88 -28.36 7.47 11.29
C ASP A 88 -27.35 6.78 10.35
N ILE A 89 -26.39 7.54 9.79
CA ILE A 89 -25.33 6.99 8.95
C ILE A 89 -24.30 6.26 9.81
N VAL A 90 -23.95 5.06 9.38
CA VAL A 90 -22.89 4.22 9.94
C VAL A 90 -21.80 4.04 8.87
N HIS A 91 -20.57 4.31 9.26
CA HIS A 91 -19.36 4.12 8.45
C HIS A 91 -18.76 2.75 8.75
N LEU A 92 -18.46 1.96 7.73
CA LEU A 92 -18.07 0.55 7.88
C LEU A 92 -16.90 0.20 6.96
N GLU A 93 -15.94 -0.56 7.47
CA GLU A 93 -15.00 -1.32 6.65
C GLU A 93 -15.48 -2.77 6.54
N THR A 94 -15.62 -3.25 5.30
CA THR A 94 -16.12 -4.60 5.00
C THR A 94 -15.19 -5.34 4.05
N LYS A 95 -15.11 -6.66 4.19
CA LYS A 95 -14.36 -7.51 3.25
C LYS A 95 -15.26 -8.05 2.15
N THR A 96 -14.81 -7.95 0.91
CA THR A 96 -15.47 -8.58 -0.24
C THR A 96 -15.24 -10.09 -0.25
N VAL A 97 -15.96 -10.81 -1.13
CA VAL A 97 -15.80 -12.26 -1.32
C VAL A 97 -14.35 -12.61 -1.70
N ASP A 98 -13.70 -11.76 -2.50
CA ASP A 98 -12.30 -11.92 -2.89
C ASP A 98 -11.28 -11.53 -1.79
N GLY A 99 -11.75 -11.13 -0.60
CA GLY A 99 -10.91 -10.77 0.54
C GLY A 99 -10.40 -9.33 0.58
N HIS A 100 -10.77 -8.49 -0.39
CA HIS A 100 -10.39 -7.08 -0.42
C HIS A 100 -11.21 -6.25 0.58
N ALA A 101 -10.60 -5.29 1.27
CA ALA A 101 -11.31 -4.38 2.16
C ALA A 101 -11.94 -3.21 1.37
N GLN A 102 -13.12 -2.79 1.79
CA GLN A 102 -13.90 -1.73 1.16
C GLN A 102 -14.57 -0.86 2.22
N TYR A 103 -14.51 0.46 2.02
CA TYR A 103 -15.23 1.43 2.82
C TYR A 103 -16.64 1.65 2.28
N ILE A 104 -17.64 1.37 3.11
CA ILE A 104 -19.06 1.60 2.79
C ILE A 104 -19.72 2.47 3.85
N THR A 105 -20.82 3.11 3.45
CA THR A 105 -21.71 3.84 4.36
C THR A 105 -23.13 3.35 4.19
N CYS A 106 -23.80 3.12 5.31
CA CYS A 106 -25.17 2.62 5.36
C CYS A 106 -26.00 3.40 6.35
N ARG A 107 -27.32 3.43 6.15
CA ARG A 107 -28.24 3.87 7.20
C ARG A 107 -28.48 2.73 8.18
N MET A 108 -28.59 3.09 9.45
CA MET A 108 -28.78 2.14 10.57
C MET A 108 -29.98 1.20 10.39
N GLN A 109 -31.06 1.67 9.75
CA GLN A 109 -32.28 0.88 9.54
C GLN A 109 -32.34 0.19 8.16
N ASN A 110 -31.45 0.55 7.23
CA ASN A 110 -31.46 -0.01 5.89
C ASN A 110 -30.06 0.06 5.26
N CYS A 111 -29.45 -1.12 5.08
CA CYS A 111 -28.14 -1.29 4.45
C CYS A 111 -28.24 -2.26 3.25
N SER A 112 -29.30 -2.14 2.45
CA SER A 112 -29.42 -2.89 1.20
C SER A 112 -28.37 -2.45 0.17
N GLU A 113 -27.97 -3.35 -0.72
CA GLU A 113 -26.92 -3.06 -1.73
C GLU A 113 -27.26 -1.89 -2.65
N ALA A 114 -28.54 -1.63 -2.90
CA ALA A 114 -29.01 -0.51 -3.72
C ALA A 114 -28.93 0.85 -3.02
N VAL A 115 -28.89 0.86 -1.69
CA VAL A 115 -28.93 2.08 -0.86
C VAL A 115 -27.56 2.40 -0.25
N ARG A 116 -26.68 1.40 -0.11
CA ARG A 116 -25.32 1.61 0.41
C ARG A 116 -24.51 2.51 -0.52
N SER A 117 -23.81 3.48 0.06
CA SER A 117 -22.90 4.36 -0.67
C SER A 117 -21.46 3.88 -0.48
N LYS A 118 -20.64 4.05 -1.53
CA LYS A 118 -19.19 3.75 -1.55
C LYS A 118 -18.43 5.06 -1.70
N PRO A 119 -18.06 5.75 -0.60
CA PRO A 119 -17.50 7.09 -0.69
C PRO A 119 -16.09 7.12 -1.27
N PHE A 120 -15.34 6.02 -1.19
CA PHE A 120 -14.02 5.88 -1.78
C PHE A 120 -14.08 5.02 -3.05
N PRO A 121 -13.53 5.48 -4.19
CA PRO A 121 -13.52 4.70 -5.43
C PRO A 121 -12.43 3.63 -5.38
N GLY A 122 -12.80 2.40 -5.00
CA GLY A 122 -11.93 1.23 -5.06
C GLY A 122 -11.91 0.39 -3.78
N TYR A 123 -10.84 -0.38 -3.64
CA TYR A 123 -10.50 -1.13 -2.42
C TYR A 123 -9.54 -0.32 -1.56
N ILE A 124 -9.52 -0.61 -0.27
CA ILE A 124 -8.61 -0.01 0.72
C ILE A 124 -7.78 -1.12 1.36
N ASP A 125 -6.69 -0.75 2.01
CA ASP A 125 -5.93 -1.69 2.84
C ASP A 125 -6.82 -2.12 4.02
N SER A 126 -6.66 -3.37 4.46
CA SER A 126 -7.40 -3.87 5.63
C SER A 126 -6.99 -3.11 6.89
N ASP A 127 -7.94 -2.86 7.78
CA ASP A 127 -7.74 -2.14 9.05
C ASP A 127 -7.31 -0.68 8.88
N SER A 128 -7.66 -0.03 7.75
CA SER A 128 -7.21 1.32 7.42
C SER A 128 -8.24 2.42 7.62
N LEU A 129 -9.54 2.08 7.74
CA LEU A 129 -10.58 3.08 7.89
C LEU A 129 -10.49 3.78 9.26
N ILE A 130 -10.41 5.11 9.26
CA ILE A 130 -10.49 5.93 10.48
C ILE A 130 -11.51 7.04 10.25
N VAL A 131 -12.52 7.14 11.11
CA VAL A 131 -13.51 8.23 11.09
C VAL A 131 -13.40 8.98 12.41
N GLN A 132 -12.88 10.21 12.35
CA GLN A 132 -12.65 11.04 13.52
C GLN A 132 -13.08 12.47 13.22
N ASP A 133 -13.96 13.02 14.07
CA ASP A 133 -14.57 14.34 13.88
C ASP A 133 -15.10 14.54 12.45
N ASP A 134 -14.60 15.58 11.78
CA ASP A 134 -14.98 15.99 10.44
C ASP A 134 -14.15 15.30 9.33
N TYR A 135 -13.22 14.43 9.71
CA TYR A 135 -12.29 13.76 8.80
C TYR A 135 -12.62 12.26 8.65
N VAL A 136 -12.32 11.73 7.48
CA VAL A 136 -12.26 10.28 7.20
C VAL A 136 -10.93 9.99 6.54
N PHE A 137 -10.20 9.01 7.04
CA PHE A 137 -8.91 8.58 6.49
C PHE A 137 -9.01 7.15 5.98
N VAL A 138 -8.30 6.87 4.89
CA VAL A 138 -8.12 5.53 4.32
C VAL A 138 -6.70 5.38 3.77
N GLN A 139 -6.20 4.14 3.74
CA GLN A 139 -4.90 3.80 3.20
C GLN A 139 -5.04 2.87 1.98
N LEU A 140 -4.14 3.05 1.01
CA LEU A 140 -4.00 2.18 -0.14
C LEU A 140 -2.52 1.89 -0.43
N THR A 141 -2.14 0.62 -0.46
CA THR A 141 -0.79 0.22 -0.87
C THR A 141 -0.74 -0.11 -2.35
N SER A 142 0.08 0.63 -3.10
CA SER A 142 0.29 0.42 -4.54
C SER A 142 1.78 0.34 -4.84
N GLY A 143 2.21 -0.73 -5.52
CA GLY A 143 3.63 -0.97 -5.85
C GLY A 143 4.53 -1.07 -4.61
N GLY A 144 4.00 -1.58 -3.49
CA GLY A 144 4.71 -1.67 -2.21
C GLY A 144 4.85 -0.35 -1.45
N ARG A 145 4.18 0.73 -1.89
CA ARG A 145 4.18 2.03 -1.21
C ARG A 145 2.78 2.38 -0.67
N PRO A 146 2.66 2.75 0.61
CA PRO A 146 1.38 3.19 1.17
C PRO A 146 1.06 4.62 0.71
N HIS A 147 -0.20 4.84 0.35
CA HIS A 147 -0.76 6.15 0.01
C HIS A 147 -1.95 6.42 0.91
N TYR A 148 -1.96 7.60 1.53
CA TYR A 148 -3.02 7.98 2.47
C TYR A 148 -3.95 9.00 1.84
N TYR A 149 -5.25 8.85 2.09
CA TYR A 149 -6.28 9.75 1.59
C TYR A 149 -7.12 10.27 2.76
N VAL A 150 -7.55 11.52 2.64
CA VAL A 150 -8.41 12.19 3.61
C VAL A 150 -9.68 12.71 2.92
N SER A 151 -10.80 12.65 3.62
CA SER A 151 -12.05 13.33 3.25
C SER A 151 -12.45 14.26 4.39
N TYR A 152 -12.46 15.56 4.12
CA TYR A 152 -12.93 16.59 5.05
C TYR A 152 -14.39 16.92 4.77
N TRP A 153 -15.24 16.92 5.82
CA TRP A 153 -16.68 17.18 5.71
C TRP A 153 -17.40 16.21 4.76
N ARG A 154 -16.90 14.96 4.69
CA ARG A 154 -17.44 13.90 3.83
C ARG A 154 -17.46 14.27 2.33
N ASN A 155 -16.58 15.18 1.90
CA ASN A 155 -16.36 15.51 0.50
C ASN A 155 -15.53 14.42 -0.21
N ALA A 156 -15.21 14.64 -1.50
CA ALA A 156 -14.33 13.75 -2.25
C ALA A 156 -12.98 13.56 -1.54
N PHE A 157 -12.47 12.33 -1.58
CA PHE A 157 -11.17 12.01 -1.00
C PHE A 157 -10.04 12.71 -1.76
N SER A 158 -9.12 13.29 -0.99
CA SER A 158 -7.90 13.91 -1.50
C SER A 158 -6.70 13.16 -0.95
N GLN A 159 -5.69 12.91 -1.78
CA GLN A 159 -4.46 12.29 -1.33
C GLN A 159 -3.69 13.23 -0.39
N MET A 160 -3.31 12.72 0.78
CA MET A 160 -2.48 13.44 1.74
C MET A 160 -1.09 13.68 1.16
N LYS A 161 -0.57 14.89 1.35
CA LYS A 161 0.70 15.36 0.79
C LYS A 161 1.68 15.66 1.91
N PHE A 162 2.69 14.80 2.03
CA PHE A 162 3.87 14.98 2.86
C PHE A 162 5.01 15.60 2.05
N PRO A 163 6.12 16.04 2.69
CA PRO A 163 7.34 16.41 1.97
C PRO A 163 7.79 15.30 1.03
N LYS A 164 8.20 15.62 -0.21
CA LYS A 164 8.48 14.59 -1.24
C LYS A 164 9.59 13.60 -0.88
N TYR A 165 10.53 14.00 -0.02
CA TYR A 165 11.61 13.14 0.46
C TYR A 165 11.17 12.24 1.63
N ALA A 166 10.10 12.61 2.34
CA ALA A 166 9.55 11.84 3.44
C ALA A 166 8.69 10.71 2.87
N LEU A 167 9.30 9.53 2.70
CA LEU A 167 8.60 8.33 2.28
C LEU A 167 7.99 7.65 3.51
N PRO A 168 6.65 7.70 3.68
CA PRO A 168 6.02 7.11 4.84
C PRO A 168 6.08 5.59 4.75
N LYS A 169 6.55 4.95 5.82
CA LYS A 169 6.44 3.50 6.04
C LYS A 169 5.15 3.17 6.78
N ASP A 170 4.81 4.00 7.77
CA ASP A 170 3.62 3.86 8.61
C ASP A 170 3.14 5.26 9.07
N MET A 171 1.85 5.39 9.39
CA MET A 171 1.23 6.65 9.81
C MET A 171 0.11 6.43 10.82
N HIS A 172 0.11 7.24 11.87
CA HIS A 172 -0.96 7.31 12.87
C HIS A 172 -1.57 8.72 12.93
N VAL A 173 -2.90 8.80 13.00
CA VAL A 173 -3.61 10.04 13.32
C VAL A 173 -3.66 10.19 14.83
N ILE A 174 -3.08 11.28 15.36
CA ILE A 174 -2.99 11.54 16.80
C ILE A 174 -4.20 12.33 17.28
N SER A 175 -4.50 13.42 16.60
CA SER A 175 -5.59 14.32 16.98
C SER A 175 -6.11 15.04 15.75
N THR A 176 -7.43 15.27 15.72
CA THR A 176 -8.13 16.06 14.69
C THR A 176 -8.74 17.34 15.27
N ASP A 177 -8.27 17.74 16.46
CA ASP A 177 -8.85 18.83 17.22
C ASP A 177 -8.65 20.21 16.56
N GLU A 178 -9.72 21.01 16.62
CA GLU A 178 -9.79 22.37 16.08
C GLU A 178 -9.53 22.48 14.56
N ASN A 179 -10.12 21.59 13.76
CA ASN A 179 -10.08 21.61 12.30
C ASN A 179 -8.66 21.51 11.72
N GLN A 180 -7.82 20.67 12.33
CA GLN A 180 -6.48 20.39 11.85
C GLN A 180 -6.11 18.96 12.21
N VAL A 181 -5.35 18.28 11.35
CA VAL A 181 -4.89 16.92 11.58
C VAL A 181 -3.45 16.95 12.08
N PHE A 182 -3.24 16.38 13.27
CA PHE A 182 -1.93 16.10 13.82
C PHE A 182 -1.64 14.61 13.62
N ALA A 183 -0.61 14.30 12.85
CA ALA A 183 -0.27 12.94 12.46
C ALA A 183 1.18 12.61 12.83
N ALA A 184 1.44 11.36 13.16
CA ALA A 184 2.79 10.86 13.34
C ALA A 184 3.12 9.91 12.18
N VAL A 185 4.26 10.13 11.54
CA VAL A 185 4.70 9.37 10.37
C VAL A 185 6.06 8.76 10.67
N GLN A 186 6.18 7.45 10.52
CA GLN A 186 7.47 6.77 10.51
C GLN A 186 8.01 6.77 9.08
N GLU A 187 9.16 7.40 8.89
CA GLU A 187 9.85 7.40 7.60
C GLU A 187 10.63 6.10 7.40
N TRP A 188 10.90 5.73 6.14
CA TRP A 188 11.51 4.44 5.78
C TRP A 188 12.89 4.18 6.40
N ASN A 189 13.62 5.23 6.78
CA ASN A 189 14.93 5.18 7.41
C ASN A 189 14.88 5.13 8.95
N GLN A 190 13.69 5.13 9.55
CA GLN A 190 13.46 5.13 11.00
C GLN A 190 12.89 3.77 11.46
N ASN A 191 13.31 3.31 12.64
CA ASN A 191 12.82 2.07 13.25
C ASN A 191 12.06 2.31 14.57
N ASP A 192 12.55 3.22 15.42
CA ASP A 192 12.02 3.47 16.78
C ASP A 192 11.60 4.94 17.02
N THR A 193 11.48 5.70 15.94
CA THR A 193 11.08 7.10 16.00
C THR A 193 10.05 7.41 14.94
N TYR A 194 9.22 8.41 15.26
CA TYR A 194 8.24 9.00 14.36
C TYR A 194 8.50 10.50 14.25
N ASN A 195 8.17 11.06 13.08
CA ASN A 195 8.11 12.49 12.87
C ASN A 195 6.67 12.96 13.01
N LEU A 196 6.43 14.02 13.77
CA LEU A 196 5.13 14.65 13.91
C LEU A 196 4.93 15.65 12.78
N TYR A 197 3.76 15.56 12.15
CA TYR A 197 3.33 16.36 11.03
C TYR A 197 1.99 17.02 11.33
N ILE A 198 1.82 18.25 10.85
CA ILE A 198 0.60 19.04 11.06
C ILE A 198 0.02 19.53 9.73
N SER A 199 -1.28 19.28 9.53
CA SER A 199 -1.95 19.54 8.26
C SER A 199 -2.42 20.99 8.08
N ASP A 200 -2.93 21.31 6.89
CA ASP A 200 -3.86 22.42 6.68
C ASP A 200 -5.28 22.05 7.21
N THR A 201 -6.24 22.97 7.10
CA THR A 201 -7.59 22.74 7.65
C THR A 201 -8.34 21.61 6.96
N ARG A 202 -7.98 21.26 5.72
CA ARG A 202 -8.59 20.14 4.98
C ARG A 202 -7.91 18.80 5.25
N GLY A 203 -6.81 18.76 6.00
CA GLY A 203 -6.07 17.53 6.28
C GLY A 203 -5.21 17.05 5.11
N VAL A 204 -4.93 17.88 4.10
CA VAL A 204 -4.28 17.48 2.85
C VAL A 204 -2.78 17.80 2.87
N TYR A 205 -2.40 19.00 3.28
CA TYR A 205 -1.00 19.46 3.16
C TYR A 205 -0.30 19.48 4.52
N PHE A 206 0.67 18.59 4.70
CA PHE A 206 1.38 18.40 5.96
C PHE A 206 2.74 19.10 5.97
N THR A 207 3.06 19.77 7.07
CA THR A 207 4.40 20.29 7.37
C THR A 207 4.94 19.62 8.63
N LEU A 208 6.26 19.53 8.73
CA LEU A 208 6.95 18.92 9.86
C LEU A 208 6.79 19.81 11.11
N ALA A 209 6.35 19.19 12.21
CA ALA A 209 6.19 19.84 13.52
C ALA A 209 7.30 19.44 14.51
N LEU A 210 7.67 18.15 14.54
CA LEU A 210 8.76 17.67 15.39
C LEU A 210 9.39 16.40 14.83
N GLU A 211 10.72 16.34 14.79
CA GLU A 211 11.46 15.16 14.35
C GLU A 211 11.78 14.20 15.50
N ASN A 212 11.94 12.92 15.18
CA ASN A 212 12.54 11.89 16.03
C ASN A 212 11.85 11.70 17.39
N VAL A 213 10.52 11.75 17.42
CA VAL A 213 9.73 11.44 18.62
C VAL A 213 9.85 9.96 18.92
N LYS A 214 10.11 9.62 20.17
CA LYS A 214 10.30 8.24 20.64
C LYS A 214 8.98 7.47 20.49
N SER A 215 9.07 6.26 19.95
CA SER A 215 7.98 5.28 19.99
C SER A 215 8.37 4.05 20.78
N SER A 216 7.36 3.41 21.37
CA SER A 216 7.42 2.11 22.03
C SER A 216 6.32 1.19 21.48
N ARG A 217 6.40 -0.10 21.78
CA ARG A 217 5.33 -1.06 21.50
C ARG A 217 4.80 -1.61 22.82
N ASP A 218 3.49 -1.74 22.93
CA ASP A 218 2.88 -2.40 24.09
C ASP A 218 3.02 -3.93 24.02
N LEU A 219 2.42 -4.64 24.98
CA LEU A 219 2.44 -6.11 25.04
C LEU A 219 1.62 -6.77 23.91
N GLU A 220 0.67 -6.04 23.32
CA GLU A 220 -0.19 -6.49 22.23
C GLU A 220 0.40 -6.19 20.84
N GLY A 221 1.49 -5.40 20.81
CA GLY A 221 2.20 -4.98 19.61
C GLY A 221 1.77 -3.62 19.03
N ASN A 222 0.81 -2.93 19.67
CA ASN A 222 0.35 -1.60 19.27
C ASN A 222 1.47 -0.58 19.48
N VAL A 223 1.58 0.36 18.54
CA VAL A 223 2.60 1.42 18.57
C VAL A 223 2.11 2.57 19.46
N MET A 224 2.91 2.89 20.48
CA MET A 224 2.67 4.03 21.37
C MET A 224 3.72 5.10 21.08
N ILE A 225 3.26 6.31 20.84
CA ILE A 225 4.10 7.47 20.55
C ILE A 225 4.18 8.31 21.82
N ASP A 226 5.39 8.65 22.27
CA ASP A 226 5.60 9.41 23.50
C ASP A 226 5.25 10.89 23.29
N LEU A 227 3.95 11.16 23.22
CA LEU A 227 3.34 12.46 23.02
C LEU A 227 2.13 12.57 23.95
N TYR A 228 2.03 13.67 24.67
CA TYR A 228 0.94 13.95 25.60
C TYR A 228 0.29 15.29 25.28
N GLU A 229 -1.01 15.29 24.99
CA GLU A 229 -1.82 16.50 24.86
C GLU A 229 -2.29 16.95 26.25
N VAL A 230 -2.01 18.20 26.61
CA VAL A 230 -2.36 18.71 27.94
C VAL A 230 -3.81 19.15 27.98
N ALA A 231 -4.60 18.50 28.83
CA ALA A 231 -6.00 18.81 29.01
C ALA A 231 -6.18 20.22 29.62
N GLY A 232 -7.21 20.94 29.15
CA GLY A 232 -7.57 22.28 29.64
C GLY A 232 -6.88 23.45 28.95
N ILE A 233 -5.75 23.22 28.27
CA ILE A 233 -5.05 24.25 27.48
C ILE A 233 -4.82 23.72 26.07
N LYS A 234 -5.73 24.09 25.16
CA LYS A 234 -5.69 23.64 23.77
C LYS A 234 -4.43 24.11 23.05
N GLY A 235 -3.80 23.17 22.36
CA GLY A 235 -2.59 23.37 21.55
C GLY A 235 -1.27 23.21 22.31
N MET A 236 -1.33 22.74 23.56
CA MET A 236 -0.16 22.46 24.38
C MET A 236 0.16 20.96 24.38
N PHE A 237 1.38 20.60 24.02
CA PHE A 237 1.83 19.20 23.96
C PHE A 237 3.18 19.02 24.65
N LEU A 238 3.40 17.84 25.23
CA LEU A 238 4.71 17.36 25.64
C LEU A 238 5.11 16.18 24.76
N ALA A 239 6.37 16.11 24.35
CA ALA A 239 6.88 15.00 23.54
C ALA A 239 8.28 14.58 23.98
N ASN A 240 8.55 13.27 23.98
CA ASN A 240 9.91 12.75 24.18
C ASN A 240 10.60 12.59 22.83
N LYS A 241 11.65 13.37 22.61
CA LYS A 241 12.45 13.36 21.39
C LYS A 241 13.78 12.65 21.63
N LYS A 242 14.18 11.81 20.68
CA LYS A 242 15.48 11.12 20.67
C LYS A 242 16.51 11.98 19.91
N ILE A 243 17.54 12.46 20.61
CA ILE A 243 18.66 13.25 20.07
C ILE A 243 19.96 12.56 20.47
N ASP A 244 20.82 12.21 19.51
CA ASP A 244 22.10 11.53 19.76
C ASP A 244 21.99 10.31 20.69
N ASN A 245 20.92 9.52 20.49
CA ASN A 245 20.53 8.37 21.30
C ASN A 245 20.05 8.66 22.74
N GLN A 246 20.03 9.93 23.17
CA GLN A 246 19.44 10.37 24.42
C GLN A 246 17.97 10.76 24.23
N VAL A 247 17.10 10.38 25.15
CA VAL A 247 15.69 10.78 25.12
C VAL A 247 15.51 12.01 26.01
N LYS A 248 14.97 13.09 25.42
CA LYS A 248 14.73 14.37 26.11
C LYS A 248 13.29 14.82 25.92
N THR A 249 12.68 15.33 26.98
CA THR A 249 11.30 15.85 26.97
C THR A 249 11.24 17.31 26.54
N PHE A 250 10.36 17.60 25.59
CA PHE A 250 10.08 18.94 25.07
C PHE A 250 8.62 19.32 25.31
N ILE A 251 8.34 20.61 25.45
CA ILE A 251 7.01 21.19 25.53
C ILE A 251 6.81 22.22 24.42
N THR A 252 5.59 22.28 23.89
CA THR A 252 5.13 23.32 22.96
C THR A 252 3.83 23.94 23.47
N TYR A 253 3.67 25.24 23.25
CA TYR A 253 2.45 25.99 23.58
C TYR A 253 1.67 26.43 22.32
N ASN A 254 2.23 26.18 21.13
CA ASN A 254 1.75 26.71 19.86
C ASN A 254 1.51 25.59 18.82
N LYS A 255 0.93 24.46 19.28
CA LYS A 255 0.60 23.30 18.44
C LYS A 255 1.78 22.68 17.70
N GLY A 256 2.97 22.74 18.27
CA GLY A 256 4.15 22.07 17.73
C GLY A 256 4.93 22.86 16.70
N ARG A 257 4.73 24.17 16.60
CA ARG A 257 5.59 25.07 15.81
C ARG A 257 6.95 25.28 16.48
N ASP A 258 6.94 25.62 17.76
CA ASP A 258 8.15 25.82 18.57
C ASP A 258 8.15 24.88 19.77
N TRP A 259 9.30 24.26 20.05
CA TRP A 259 9.48 23.28 21.12
C TRP A 259 10.65 23.69 22.01
N HIS A 260 10.47 23.54 23.32
CA HIS A 260 11.47 23.92 24.32
C HIS A 260 11.70 22.78 25.32
N LEU A 261 12.93 22.66 25.82
CA LEU A 261 13.24 21.76 26.93
C LEU A 261 12.55 22.24 28.22
N LEU A 262 12.21 21.29 29.09
CA LEU A 262 11.66 21.62 30.40
C LEU A 262 12.76 22.10 31.35
N GLN A 263 12.53 23.24 31.99
CA GLN A 263 13.39 23.75 33.05
C GLN A 263 13.27 22.84 34.29
N ALA A 264 14.41 22.43 34.84
CA ALA A 264 14.44 21.68 36.09
C ALA A 264 14.00 22.55 37.27
N PRO A 265 13.39 21.98 38.32
CA PRO A 265 13.11 22.68 39.57
C PRO A 265 14.37 23.31 40.18
N ASP A 266 14.23 24.49 40.80
CA ASP A 266 15.36 25.17 41.44
C ASP A 266 15.83 24.48 42.73
N THR A 267 14.94 23.72 43.38
CA THR A 267 15.20 23.06 44.66
C THR A 267 14.63 21.65 44.73
N ASP A 268 15.30 20.78 45.49
CA ASP A 268 14.81 19.43 45.81
C ASP A 268 13.72 19.44 46.91
N LEU A 269 13.22 18.26 47.28
CA LEU A 269 12.23 18.09 48.37
C LEU A 269 12.71 18.58 49.74
N ARG A 270 14.02 18.67 49.95
CA ARG A 270 14.66 19.10 51.20
C ARG A 270 14.99 20.60 51.17
N GLY A 271 14.73 21.28 50.07
CA GLY A 271 15.04 22.69 49.85
C GLY A 271 16.49 22.97 49.45
N ASN A 272 17.28 21.95 49.09
CA ASN A 272 18.63 22.15 48.57
C ASN A 272 18.56 22.62 47.11
N PRO A 273 19.45 23.52 46.68
CA PRO A 273 19.48 23.99 45.30
C PRO A 273 19.88 22.87 44.33
N ILE A 274 19.16 22.76 43.21
CA ILE A 274 19.47 21.83 42.12
C ILE A 274 20.24 22.58 41.03
N HIS A 275 21.47 22.17 40.75
CA HIS A 275 22.29 22.75 39.68
C HIS A 275 22.09 21.99 38.36
N CYS A 276 21.01 22.30 37.65
CA CYS A 276 20.68 21.73 36.35
C CYS A 276 20.39 22.85 35.34
N LEU A 277 21.25 22.99 34.33
CA LEU A 277 21.20 24.09 33.37
C LEU A 277 20.99 23.58 31.94
N LEU A 278 20.06 24.21 31.24
CA LEU A 278 19.80 23.99 29.82
C LEU A 278 21.03 24.37 28.96
N PRO A 279 21.29 23.71 27.83
CA PRO A 279 20.56 22.56 27.26
C PRO A 279 21.11 21.18 27.69
N TYR A 280 22.13 21.16 28.55
CA TYR A 280 22.85 19.93 28.93
C TYR A 280 22.09 19.09 29.96
N CYS A 281 21.38 19.76 30.86
CA CYS A 281 20.54 19.14 31.88
C CYS A 281 19.14 19.79 31.87
N SER A 282 18.09 18.96 31.95
CA SER A 282 16.69 19.39 31.96
C SER A 282 15.83 18.43 32.78
N LEU A 283 14.56 18.79 32.99
CA LEU A 283 13.55 17.86 33.49
C LEU A 283 13.07 16.94 32.35
N HIS A 284 12.94 15.66 32.64
CA HIS A 284 12.47 14.64 31.71
C HIS A 284 11.30 13.88 32.32
N LEU A 285 10.25 13.64 31.55
CA LEU A 285 9.00 13.07 32.03
C LEU A 285 8.63 11.80 31.26
N HIS A 286 8.08 10.85 31.99
CA HIS A 286 7.45 9.67 31.43
C HIS A 286 6.04 10.01 30.95
N LEU A 287 5.85 10.07 29.63
CA LEU A 287 4.61 10.55 29.01
C LEU A 287 3.55 9.47 28.80
N LYS A 288 3.83 8.23 29.23
CA LYS A 288 2.92 7.11 29.04
C LYS A 288 1.69 7.23 29.96
N VAL A 289 0.51 7.21 29.35
CA VAL A 289 -0.77 7.19 30.05
C VAL A 289 -1.19 5.73 30.31
N SER A 290 -1.79 5.48 31.47
CA SER A 290 -2.35 4.15 31.79
C SER A 290 -3.66 3.93 31.04
N GLU A 291 -3.80 2.79 30.38
CA GLU A 291 -5.09 2.34 29.80
C GLU A 291 -6.06 1.87 30.88
N ASN A 292 -5.54 1.42 32.02
CA ASN A 292 -6.36 0.98 33.14
C ASN A 292 -6.93 2.22 33.87
N PRO A 293 -8.26 2.43 33.89
CA PRO A 293 -8.88 3.59 34.52
C PRO A 293 -8.74 3.59 36.06
N TYR A 294 -8.36 2.46 36.66
CA TYR A 294 -8.21 2.30 38.10
C TYR A 294 -6.82 2.67 38.64
N THR A 295 -5.85 2.83 37.74
CA THR A 295 -4.48 3.24 38.06
C THR A 295 -4.18 4.57 37.40
N SER A 296 -3.58 5.52 38.15
CA SER A 296 -3.10 6.74 37.52
C SER A 296 -1.86 6.41 36.67
N GLY A 297 -1.81 6.92 35.44
CA GLY A 297 -0.62 6.83 34.60
C GLY A 297 0.53 7.71 35.08
N ASN A 298 1.64 7.70 34.34
CA ASN A 298 2.86 8.43 34.69
C ASN A 298 2.72 9.95 34.50
N ILE A 299 1.69 10.40 33.78
CA ILE A 299 1.36 11.82 33.61
C ILE A 299 -0.16 12.01 33.64
N ALA A 300 -0.61 13.10 34.25
CA ALA A 300 -2.02 13.44 34.35
C ALA A 300 -2.26 14.96 34.34
N SER A 301 -3.28 15.37 33.59
CA SER A 301 -3.86 16.71 33.53
C SER A 301 -5.37 16.60 33.30
N ARG A 302 -6.15 17.64 33.66
CA ARG A 302 -7.61 17.66 33.51
C ARG A 302 -8.07 18.99 32.91
N ASP A 303 -9.10 18.94 32.08
CA ASP A 303 -9.72 20.10 31.46
C ASP A 303 -10.38 21.06 32.46
N THR A 304 -10.89 20.51 33.56
CA THR A 304 -11.43 21.27 34.70
C THR A 304 -10.35 21.98 35.52
N ALA A 305 -9.07 21.60 35.39
CA ALA A 305 -7.96 22.10 36.20
C ALA A 305 -6.80 22.62 35.33
N PRO A 306 -7.03 23.64 34.48
CA PRO A 306 -6.04 24.07 33.50
C PRO A 306 -4.74 24.54 34.16
N GLY A 307 -3.62 24.10 33.60
CA GLY A 307 -2.28 24.48 34.03
C GLY A 307 -1.70 23.63 35.17
N ILE A 308 -2.49 22.73 35.77
CA ILE A 308 -1.96 21.72 36.70
C ILE A 308 -1.58 20.47 35.90
N ILE A 309 -0.29 20.12 35.95
CA ILE A 309 0.26 18.93 35.31
C ILE A 309 1.06 18.17 36.36
N VAL A 310 0.75 16.90 36.56
CA VAL A 310 1.48 16.03 37.48
C VAL A 310 2.11 14.91 36.66
N ALA A 311 3.40 14.66 36.86
CA ALA A 311 4.12 13.65 36.09
C ALA A 311 5.28 13.01 36.87
N SER A 312 5.52 11.74 36.61
CA SER A 312 6.72 10.99 37.00
C SER A 312 7.84 11.23 35.99
N GLY A 313 9.08 11.31 36.47
CA GLY A 313 10.22 11.64 35.62
C GLY A 313 11.53 11.70 36.40
N ASN A 314 12.56 12.26 35.78
CA ASN A 314 13.87 12.46 36.39
C ASN A 314 14.51 13.78 35.91
N ILE A 315 15.52 14.25 36.64
CA ILE A 315 16.33 15.42 36.28
C ILE A 315 17.69 14.92 35.81
N GLY A 316 18.15 15.36 34.64
CA GLY A 316 19.43 14.92 34.11
C GLY A 316 19.65 15.29 32.66
N SER A 317 20.57 14.59 32.01
CA SER A 317 20.85 14.74 30.57
C SER A 317 19.91 13.92 29.68
N GLU A 318 19.24 12.91 30.22
CA GLU A 318 18.30 12.05 29.50
C GLU A 318 17.23 11.45 30.43
N LEU A 319 16.13 10.97 29.84
CA LEU A 319 15.09 10.23 30.53
C LEU A 319 15.63 8.87 31.02
N SER A 320 15.39 8.54 32.30
CA SER A 320 15.85 7.31 32.95
C SER A 320 14.69 6.58 33.64
N ASP A 321 14.79 5.25 33.69
CA ASP A 321 13.83 4.35 34.35
C ASP A 321 14.22 4.00 35.80
N GLN A 322 15.40 4.40 36.27
CA GLN A 322 15.91 4.01 37.60
C GLN A 322 15.63 5.06 38.69
N ASP A 323 15.77 6.35 38.37
CA ASP A 323 15.68 7.46 39.34
C ASP A 323 14.36 8.23 39.16
N ILE A 324 13.23 7.53 39.31
CA ILE A 324 11.90 8.11 39.07
C ILE A 324 11.45 8.91 40.30
N SER A 325 11.18 10.19 40.10
CA SER A 325 10.54 11.08 41.07
C SER A 325 9.27 11.69 40.47
N MET A 326 8.37 12.19 41.31
CA MET A 326 7.18 12.89 40.85
C MET A 326 7.33 14.39 40.93
N PHE A 327 6.79 15.07 39.91
CA PHE A 327 6.82 16.51 39.73
C PHE A 327 5.43 17.07 39.47
N VAL A 328 5.21 18.31 39.90
CA VAL A 328 4.00 19.07 39.59
C VAL A 328 4.38 20.42 38.97
N SER A 329 3.63 20.81 37.96
CA SER A 329 3.55 22.19 37.49
C SER A 329 2.16 22.72 37.78
N SER A 330 2.08 23.98 38.21
CA SER A 330 0.82 24.68 38.46
C SER A 330 0.58 25.84 37.48
N ASP A 331 1.52 26.09 36.59
CA ASP A 331 1.53 27.20 35.64
C ASP A 331 1.77 26.71 34.20
N ALA A 332 1.19 25.56 33.87
CA ALA A 332 1.21 24.96 32.54
C ALA A 332 2.59 24.56 32.01
N GLY A 333 3.50 24.14 32.89
CA GLY A 333 4.82 23.61 32.52
C GLY A 333 5.93 24.66 32.48
N ASN A 334 5.66 25.92 32.90
CA ASN A 334 6.69 26.95 33.00
C ASN A 334 7.60 26.73 34.22
N THR A 335 7.03 26.38 35.37
CA THR A 335 7.76 26.03 36.59
C THR A 335 7.35 24.65 37.08
N TRP A 336 8.34 23.87 37.51
CA TRP A 336 8.17 22.52 38.02
C TRP A 336 8.69 22.43 39.45
N ARG A 337 8.06 21.55 40.25
CA ARG A 337 8.46 21.25 41.63
C ARG A 337 8.43 19.75 41.85
N GLN A 338 9.45 19.22 42.52
CA GLN A 338 9.43 17.84 42.97
C GLN A 338 8.44 17.70 44.14
N ILE A 339 7.63 16.63 44.15
CA ILE A 339 6.61 16.37 45.18
C ILE A 339 6.79 15.05 45.92
N PHE A 340 7.32 14.01 45.26
CA PHE A 340 7.61 12.71 45.88
C PHE A 340 8.85 12.06 45.25
N GLU A 341 9.59 11.26 46.02
CA GLU A 341 10.74 10.46 45.55
C GLU A 341 10.31 9.15 44.87
N GLU A 342 9.04 8.75 45.00
CA GLU A 342 8.48 7.52 44.43
C GLU A 342 7.16 7.82 43.73
N GLU A 343 6.74 6.93 42.83
CA GLU A 343 5.47 7.05 42.11
C GLU A 343 4.26 6.92 43.03
N HIS A 344 3.30 7.83 42.86
CA HIS A 344 2.00 7.79 43.52
C HIS A 344 0.91 8.03 42.49
N SER A 345 -0.23 7.36 42.67
CA SER A 345 -1.43 7.63 41.91
C SER A 345 -2.02 8.97 42.35
N VAL A 346 -2.17 9.91 41.41
CA VAL A 346 -2.74 11.23 41.67
C VAL A 346 -4.15 11.36 41.09
N LEU A 347 -5.08 11.83 41.92
CA LEU A 347 -6.46 12.16 41.54
C LEU A 347 -6.75 13.64 41.74
N TYR A 348 -7.55 14.18 40.83
CA TYR A 348 -8.05 15.54 40.85
C TYR A 348 -9.48 15.53 41.38
N LEU A 349 -9.72 16.21 42.50
CA LEU A 349 -11.06 16.43 43.04
C LEU A 349 -11.38 17.93 43.04
N ASP A 350 -12.67 18.28 43.07
CA ASP A 350 -13.12 19.68 43.09
C ASP A 350 -12.51 20.52 41.96
N GLN A 351 -12.47 19.98 40.72
CA GLN A 351 -11.86 20.65 39.56
C GLN A 351 -10.37 20.99 39.78
N GLY A 352 -9.63 20.12 40.47
CA GLY A 352 -8.23 20.36 40.83
C GLY A 352 -8.03 21.25 42.05
N GLY A 353 -9.10 21.57 42.78
CA GLY A 353 -9.03 22.23 44.08
C GLY A 353 -8.41 21.35 45.17
N VAL A 354 -8.46 20.02 45.00
CA VAL A 354 -7.72 19.08 45.85
C VAL A 354 -6.99 18.08 44.97
N LEU A 355 -5.70 17.90 45.25
CA LEU A 355 -4.92 16.81 44.70
C LEU A 355 -4.78 15.73 45.77
N VAL A 356 -5.17 14.51 45.41
CA VAL A 356 -5.01 13.33 46.27
C VAL A 356 -3.90 12.47 45.70
N ALA A 357 -2.90 12.12 46.49
CA ALA A 357 -1.84 11.19 46.10
C ALA A 357 -1.87 9.93 46.97
N MET A 358 -1.88 8.78 46.31
CA MET A 358 -1.91 7.44 46.92
C MET A 358 -0.67 6.66 46.48
N LYS A 359 0.12 6.15 47.43
CA LYS A 359 1.33 5.40 47.09
C LYS A 359 0.98 4.09 46.37
N HIS A 360 1.61 3.82 45.24
CA HIS A 360 1.47 2.53 44.55
C HIS A 360 2.47 1.53 45.15
N THR A 361 1.99 0.51 45.86
CA THR A 361 2.86 -0.44 46.54
C THR A 361 2.16 -1.79 46.73
N SER A 362 2.95 -2.87 46.72
CA SER A 362 2.49 -4.22 47.06
C SER A 362 2.27 -4.44 48.55
N LEU A 363 2.60 -3.44 49.39
CA LEU A 363 2.41 -3.49 50.83
C LEU A 363 1.08 -2.83 51.23
N PRO A 364 0.42 -3.29 52.30
CA PRO A 364 -0.84 -2.70 52.71
C PRO A 364 -0.63 -1.30 53.30
N ILE A 365 -1.44 -0.33 52.86
CA ILE A 365 -1.39 1.07 53.27
C ILE A 365 -2.68 1.50 53.95
N ARG A 366 -2.60 2.53 54.79
CA ARG A 366 -3.77 3.15 55.45
C ARG A 366 -3.81 4.67 55.31
N HIS A 367 -2.81 5.24 54.65
CA HIS A 367 -2.63 6.68 54.55
C HIS A 367 -2.64 7.12 53.09
N LEU A 368 -3.15 8.33 52.87
CA LEU A 368 -3.10 9.07 51.62
C LEU A 368 -2.56 10.48 51.88
N TRP A 369 -2.15 11.16 50.82
CA TRP A 369 -1.66 12.54 50.86
C TRP A 369 -2.65 13.47 50.18
N LEU A 370 -2.88 14.65 50.78
CA LEU A 370 -3.75 15.69 50.24
C LEU A 370 -2.99 16.99 50.08
N SER A 371 -3.23 17.69 48.97
CA SER A 371 -2.81 19.06 48.75
C SER A 371 -3.99 19.93 48.37
N PHE A 372 -4.08 21.12 48.98
CA PHE A 372 -5.13 22.12 48.73
C PHE A 372 -4.59 23.36 48.01
N ASP A 373 -3.29 23.38 47.71
CA ASP A 373 -2.54 24.51 47.18
C ASP A 373 -1.75 24.11 45.92
N GLU A 374 -2.36 23.26 45.09
CA GLU A 374 -1.86 22.86 43.77
C GLU A 374 -0.52 22.11 43.84
N GLY A 375 -0.32 21.30 44.89
CA GLY A 375 0.85 20.45 45.07
C GLY A 375 2.04 21.12 45.77
N ARG A 376 1.87 22.34 46.32
CA ARG A 376 2.94 23.05 47.04
C ARG A 376 3.18 22.48 48.44
N SER A 377 2.11 22.09 49.13
CA SER A 377 2.19 21.42 50.43
C SER A 377 1.28 20.20 50.46
N TRP A 378 1.77 19.13 51.12
CA TRP A 378 1.08 17.86 51.22
C TRP A 378 0.89 17.49 52.70
N SER A 379 -0.32 17.05 53.02
CA SER A 379 -0.72 16.64 54.37
C SER A 379 -1.16 15.18 54.35
N LYS A 380 -0.71 14.38 55.33
CA LYS A 380 -0.97 12.95 55.41
C LYS A 380 -2.25 12.66 56.22
N TYR A 381 -3.16 11.87 55.67
CA TYR A 381 -4.43 11.50 56.32
C TYR A 381 -4.63 9.99 56.34
N SER A 382 -5.30 9.46 57.36
CA SER A 382 -5.69 8.04 57.43
C SER A 382 -7.07 7.85 56.81
N PHE A 383 -7.19 7.03 55.76
CA PHE A 383 -8.48 6.75 55.11
C PHE A 383 -9.17 5.50 55.67
N THR A 384 -8.41 4.64 56.36
CA THR A 384 -8.89 3.43 57.02
C THR A 384 -8.18 3.25 58.35
N SER A 385 -8.81 2.54 59.29
CA SER A 385 -8.19 2.14 60.57
C SER A 385 -7.24 0.95 60.40
N ILE A 386 -7.55 0.05 59.47
CA ILE A 386 -6.80 -1.19 59.19
C ILE A 386 -6.12 -1.06 57.82
N PRO A 387 -4.81 -1.37 57.69
CA PRO A 387 -4.11 -1.35 56.41
C PRO A 387 -4.80 -2.20 55.35
N LEU A 388 -4.91 -1.67 54.13
CA LEU A 388 -5.54 -2.28 52.97
C LEU A 388 -4.51 -2.47 51.86
N PHE A 389 -4.50 -3.63 51.20
CA PHE A 389 -3.86 -3.77 49.89
C PHE A 389 -4.73 -3.04 48.88
N VAL A 390 -4.26 -1.89 48.39
CA VAL A 390 -5.04 -1.02 47.50
C VAL A 390 -4.82 -1.49 46.06
N ASP A 391 -5.89 -1.93 45.42
CA ASP A 391 -5.87 -2.35 44.01
C ASP A 391 -6.21 -1.18 43.07
N GLY A 392 -6.96 -0.18 43.55
CA GLY A 392 -7.24 1.01 42.78
C GLY A 392 -8.03 2.08 43.51
N VAL A 393 -8.12 3.25 42.88
CA VAL A 393 -8.82 4.42 43.40
C VAL A 393 -9.64 5.06 42.30
N LEU A 394 -10.88 5.43 42.61
CA LEU A 394 -11.81 6.07 41.68
C LEU A 394 -12.33 7.38 42.27
N GLY A 395 -12.35 8.42 41.46
CA GLY A 395 -13.17 9.61 41.71
C GLY A 395 -14.58 9.39 41.14
N GLU A 396 -15.60 9.88 41.83
CA GLU A 396 -16.96 9.87 41.29
C GLU A 396 -17.02 10.72 40.00
N PRO A 397 -17.59 10.22 38.89
CA PRO A 397 -17.71 10.99 37.66
C PRO A 397 -18.55 12.26 37.88
N GLY A 398 -18.01 13.42 37.49
CA GLY A 398 -18.71 14.69 37.57
C GLY A 398 -17.79 15.85 37.98
N GLU A 399 -18.19 17.07 37.64
CA GLU A 399 -17.35 18.27 37.85
C GLU A 399 -17.37 18.80 39.29
N GLU A 400 -18.36 18.43 40.11
CA GLU A 400 -18.52 18.94 41.50
C GLU A 400 -18.35 17.84 42.57
N THR A 401 -17.87 16.66 42.19
CA THR A 401 -17.81 15.53 43.12
C THR A 401 -16.59 15.62 44.04
N LEU A 402 -16.83 15.32 45.31
CA LEU A 402 -15.82 15.29 46.38
C LEU A 402 -15.71 13.89 46.99
N ILE A 403 -16.20 12.89 46.26
CA ILE A 403 -16.24 11.51 46.71
C ILE A 403 -15.16 10.74 45.98
N MET A 404 -14.34 10.07 46.77
CA MET A 404 -13.34 9.13 46.28
C MET A 404 -13.63 7.75 46.85
N THR A 405 -13.52 6.71 46.03
CA THR A 405 -13.68 5.33 46.45
C THR A 405 -12.36 4.60 46.28
N VAL A 406 -11.80 4.10 47.38
CA VAL A 406 -10.64 3.21 47.38
C VAL A 406 -11.15 1.78 47.44
N PHE A 407 -10.66 0.91 46.57
CA PHE A 407 -11.02 -0.50 46.60
C PHE A 407 -9.79 -1.38 46.72
N GLY A 408 -9.95 -2.50 47.43
CA GLY A 408 -8.84 -3.36 47.75
C GLY A 408 -9.25 -4.54 48.62
N HIS A 409 -8.27 -5.14 49.29
CA HIS A 409 -8.48 -6.31 50.13
C HIS A 409 -7.60 -6.25 51.39
N PHE A 410 -8.04 -6.87 52.50
CA PHE A 410 -7.24 -6.94 53.73
C PHE A 410 -6.13 -8.01 53.65
N SER A 411 -6.34 -9.05 52.84
CA SER A 411 -5.37 -10.10 52.52
C SER A 411 -5.70 -10.70 51.16
N HIS A 412 -4.76 -11.36 50.49
CA HIS A 412 -5.01 -11.99 49.18
C HIS A 412 -6.12 -13.07 49.17
N ARG A 413 -6.64 -13.46 50.34
CA ARG A 413 -7.75 -14.40 50.48
C ARG A 413 -9.04 -13.75 51.00
N SER A 414 -9.02 -12.46 51.32
CA SER A 414 -10.21 -11.76 51.82
C SER A 414 -11.07 -11.26 50.67
N GLU A 415 -12.35 -11.08 50.96
CA GLU A 415 -13.28 -10.40 50.05
C GLU A 415 -12.88 -8.93 49.82
N TRP A 416 -13.34 -8.40 48.69
CA TRP A 416 -13.16 -7.00 48.32
C TRP A 416 -13.76 -6.05 49.35
N GLN A 417 -13.05 -4.96 49.61
CA GLN A 417 -13.45 -3.88 50.50
C GLN A 417 -13.48 -2.59 49.72
N LEU A 418 -14.51 -1.78 49.96
CA LEU A 418 -14.66 -0.45 49.37
C LEU A 418 -14.69 0.58 50.50
N VAL A 419 -13.75 1.52 50.46
CA VAL A 419 -13.70 2.66 51.37
C VAL A 419 -14.10 3.91 50.61
N LYS A 420 -15.33 4.38 50.89
CA LYS A 420 -15.82 5.67 50.40
C LYS A 420 -15.31 6.79 51.30
N VAL A 421 -14.59 7.74 50.73
CA VAL A 421 -14.09 8.94 51.40
C VAL A 421 -14.88 10.14 50.89
N ASP A 422 -15.55 10.85 51.80
CA ASP A 422 -16.30 12.08 51.50
C ASP A 422 -15.53 13.32 51.99
N TYR A 423 -14.97 14.07 51.05
CA TYR A 423 -14.19 15.27 51.32
C TYR A 423 -15.04 16.52 51.55
N LYS A 424 -16.36 16.45 51.41
CA LYS A 424 -17.27 17.59 51.63
C LYS A 424 -17.10 18.19 53.02
N SER A 425 -16.85 17.35 54.03
CA SER A 425 -16.63 17.77 55.42
C SER A 425 -15.38 18.65 55.64
N ILE A 426 -14.44 18.69 54.70
CA ILE A 426 -13.25 19.55 54.78
C ILE A 426 -13.57 21.00 54.39
N PHE A 427 -14.69 21.21 53.69
CA PHE A 427 -15.06 22.52 53.17
C PHE A 427 -16.33 23.05 53.83
N ASP A 428 -16.20 24.19 54.51
CA ASP A 428 -17.33 24.79 55.24
C ASP A 428 -18.29 25.58 54.34
N ARG A 429 -17.86 25.97 53.13
CA ARG A 429 -18.63 26.82 52.21
C ARG A 429 -18.20 26.67 50.75
N ARG A 430 -19.05 27.13 49.83
CA ARG A 430 -18.69 27.36 48.42
C ARG A 430 -17.82 28.62 48.27
N CYS A 431 -16.96 28.63 47.25
CA CYS A 431 -16.10 29.77 46.96
C CYS A 431 -16.92 30.97 46.44
N ALA A 432 -16.58 32.16 46.93
CA ALA A 432 -17.05 33.43 46.40
C ALA A 432 -16.07 33.95 45.34
N GLU A 433 -16.48 34.94 44.53
CA GLU A 433 -15.62 35.51 43.49
C GLU A 433 -14.29 36.06 44.05
N ASP A 434 -14.31 36.61 45.27
CA ASP A 434 -13.11 37.12 45.95
C ASP A 434 -12.13 36.03 46.41
N ASP A 435 -12.54 34.75 46.41
CA ASP A 435 -11.66 33.62 46.73
C ASP A 435 -10.79 33.19 45.53
N TYR A 436 -11.06 33.75 44.35
CA TYR A 436 -10.29 33.49 43.13
C TYR A 436 -9.28 34.60 42.85
N ARG A 437 -8.23 34.24 42.11
CA ARG A 437 -7.28 35.18 41.50
C ARG A 437 -7.18 34.91 40.00
N PRO A 438 -7.02 35.95 39.17
CA PRO A 438 -6.72 35.75 37.76
C PRO A 438 -5.30 35.19 37.61
N TRP A 439 -5.16 34.17 36.79
CA TRP A 439 -3.87 33.65 36.33
C TRP A 439 -3.80 33.76 34.81
N GLN A 440 -2.79 34.47 34.33
CA GLN A 440 -2.57 34.66 32.89
C GLN A 440 -1.63 33.57 32.38
N LEU A 441 -2.06 32.86 31.35
CA LEU A 441 -1.21 31.88 30.67
C LEU A 441 -0.07 32.61 29.95
N HIS A 442 1.14 32.09 30.08
CA HIS A 442 2.32 32.59 29.38
C HIS A 442 3.24 31.45 28.95
N SER A 443 4.10 31.72 27.98
CA SER A 443 5.23 30.86 27.59
C SER A 443 6.51 31.65 27.81
N GLN A 444 7.34 31.26 28.79
CA GLN A 444 8.61 31.95 29.11
C GLN A 444 8.46 33.48 29.30
N GLY A 445 7.33 33.93 29.85
CA GLY A 445 7.01 35.35 30.08
C GLY A 445 6.16 36.00 28.97
N GLU A 446 6.02 35.38 27.80
CA GLU A 446 5.16 35.89 26.73
C GLU A 446 3.70 35.50 26.93
N ALA A 447 2.82 36.49 27.03
CA ALA A 447 1.40 36.31 27.32
C ALA A 447 0.52 35.97 26.11
N CYS A 448 1.01 36.26 24.90
CA CYS A 448 0.23 36.08 23.69
C CYS A 448 0.52 34.70 23.08
N ILE A 449 -0.35 33.74 23.35
CA ILE A 449 -0.20 32.37 22.85
C ILE A 449 -1.33 32.09 21.88
N MET A 450 -0.99 31.59 20.69
CA MET A 450 -1.97 31.34 19.62
C MET A 450 -2.81 32.59 19.30
N GLY A 451 -2.18 33.77 19.31
CA GLY A 451 -2.81 35.05 19.02
C GLY A 451 -3.83 35.55 20.04
N ALA A 452 -3.84 35.00 21.26
CA ALA A 452 -4.72 35.46 22.32
C ALA A 452 -4.04 35.47 23.71
N LYS A 453 -4.39 36.46 24.52
CA LYS A 453 -4.11 36.49 25.96
C LYS A 453 -5.25 35.78 26.68
N ARG A 454 -4.95 34.63 27.28
CA ARG A 454 -5.93 33.80 28.02
C ARG A 454 -5.74 33.97 29.52
N ILE A 455 -6.83 34.29 30.22
CA ILE A 455 -6.85 34.48 31.67
C ILE A 455 -7.82 33.47 32.29
N TYR A 456 -7.33 32.70 33.25
CA TYR A 456 -8.09 31.67 33.97
C TYR A 456 -8.35 32.10 35.43
N LYS A 457 -9.42 31.58 36.03
CA LYS A 457 -9.64 31.66 37.48
C LYS A 457 -8.85 30.57 38.17
N LYS A 458 -8.08 30.94 39.18
CA LYS A 458 -7.47 29.97 40.10
C LYS A 458 -7.87 30.30 41.53
N ARG A 459 -8.19 29.28 42.32
CA ARG A 459 -8.48 29.47 43.74
C ARG A 459 -7.23 29.99 44.45
N LYS A 460 -7.40 30.94 45.37
CA LYS A 460 -6.31 31.39 46.23
C LYS A 460 -5.90 30.25 47.16
N SER A 461 -4.59 30.02 47.31
CA SER A 461 -4.02 28.92 48.12
C SER A 461 -4.48 28.95 49.58
N GLU A 462 -4.71 30.14 50.11
CA GLU A 462 -5.13 30.40 51.49
C GLU A 462 -6.64 30.24 51.73
N LYS A 463 -7.43 29.99 50.67
CA LYS A 463 -8.89 29.82 50.76
C LYS A 463 -9.27 28.36 50.57
N LYS A 464 -9.82 27.75 51.62
CA LYS A 464 -10.39 26.40 51.60
C LYS A 464 -11.90 26.50 51.42
N CYS A 465 -12.35 26.43 50.18
CA CYS A 465 -13.77 26.46 49.82
C CYS A 465 -13.99 25.51 48.63
N MET A 466 -15.21 24.97 48.52
CA MET A 466 -15.61 24.13 47.39
C MET A 466 -15.74 24.99 46.14
N GLN A 467 -15.08 24.60 45.07
CA GLN A 467 -15.25 25.24 43.78
C GLN A 467 -16.65 24.91 43.26
N GLY A 468 -17.35 25.92 42.72
CA GLY A 468 -18.60 25.68 42.00
C GLY A 468 -18.32 25.19 40.58
N LYS A 469 -19.35 25.03 39.76
CA LYS A 469 -19.20 24.72 38.33
C LYS A 469 -18.13 25.58 37.64
N TYR A 470 -17.17 24.90 37.00
CA TYR A 470 -16.09 25.51 36.26
C TYR A 470 -16.63 26.36 35.10
N ALA A 471 -16.23 27.63 34.99
CA ALA A 471 -16.70 28.55 33.96
C ALA A 471 -15.76 28.65 32.73
N GLY A 472 -14.70 27.84 32.66
CA GLY A 472 -13.69 27.96 31.60
C GLY A 472 -12.74 29.14 31.81
N ALA A 473 -12.04 29.55 30.73
CA ALA A 473 -11.24 30.76 30.73
C ALA A 473 -12.13 32.00 30.94
N MET A 474 -11.78 32.87 31.89
CA MET A 474 -12.55 34.08 32.20
C MET A 474 -12.64 35.04 31.02
N ALA A 475 -11.53 35.15 30.29
CA ALA A 475 -11.35 36.13 29.24
C ALA A 475 -10.31 35.62 28.23
N SER A 476 -10.63 35.80 26.96
CA SER A 476 -9.73 35.57 25.83
C SER A 476 -9.70 36.86 25.02
N GLN A 477 -8.57 37.57 25.07
CA GLN A 477 -8.39 38.83 24.34
C GLN A 477 -7.47 38.59 23.14
N PRO A 478 -7.89 38.91 21.91
CA PRO A 478 -7.04 38.73 20.73
C PRO A 478 -5.82 39.66 20.80
N CYS A 479 -4.70 39.19 20.25
CA CYS A 479 -3.49 39.98 20.07
C CYS A 479 -3.36 40.52 18.64
N VAL A 480 -2.40 41.43 18.47
CA VAL A 480 -1.85 41.79 17.16
C VAL A 480 -0.96 40.64 16.68
N CYS A 481 -1.07 40.24 15.40
CA CYS A 481 -0.26 39.16 14.85
C CYS A 481 1.21 39.58 14.77
N THR A 482 2.07 38.64 15.13
CA THR A 482 3.54 38.70 15.00
C THR A 482 4.01 37.59 14.05
N GLU A 483 5.31 37.54 13.73
CA GLU A 483 5.88 36.42 12.98
C GLU A 483 5.64 35.07 13.70
N ALA A 484 5.55 35.08 15.04
CA ALA A 484 5.32 33.91 15.87
C ALA A 484 3.97 33.21 15.59
N ASP A 485 3.01 33.92 14.99
CA ASP A 485 1.66 33.43 14.68
C ASP A 485 1.56 32.74 13.30
N PHE A 486 2.67 32.73 12.55
CA PHE A 486 2.77 32.12 11.21
C PHE A 486 3.79 30.99 11.20
N ASP A 487 3.41 29.87 10.60
CA ASP A 487 4.26 28.72 10.31
C ASP A 487 4.65 28.69 8.83
N CYS A 488 5.65 27.90 8.46
CA CYS A 488 6.00 27.69 7.06
C CYS A 488 4.88 26.91 6.35
N ASP A 489 4.57 27.32 5.12
CA ASP A 489 3.56 26.63 4.31
C ASP A 489 4.15 25.36 3.65
N TYR A 490 3.30 24.51 3.09
CA TYR A 490 3.72 23.28 2.43
C TYR A 490 4.76 23.54 1.33
N GLY A 491 5.90 22.87 1.43
CA GLY A 491 7.03 23.05 0.50
C GLY A 491 8.00 24.15 0.90
N PHE A 492 7.80 24.80 2.05
CA PHE A 492 8.73 25.76 2.63
C PHE A 492 9.28 25.22 3.95
N GLU A 493 10.56 25.50 4.21
CA GLU A 493 11.26 25.08 5.41
C GLU A 493 11.86 26.30 6.11
N ARG A 494 11.89 26.24 7.45
CA ARG A 494 12.44 27.32 8.27
C ARG A 494 13.96 27.26 8.24
N HIS A 495 14.59 28.29 7.71
CA HIS A 495 16.05 28.43 7.69
C HIS A 495 16.58 28.99 9.03
N SER A 496 17.92 28.96 9.20
CA SER A 496 18.61 29.45 10.40
C SER A 496 18.37 30.92 10.73
N ASN A 497 17.97 31.73 9.74
CA ASN A 497 17.58 33.13 9.90
C ASN A 497 16.11 33.32 10.32
N GLY A 498 15.37 32.23 10.58
CA GLY A 498 13.95 32.25 10.93
C GLY A 498 12.98 32.35 9.75
N GLN A 499 13.47 32.60 8.54
CA GLN A 499 12.62 32.78 7.36
C GLN A 499 12.21 31.45 6.73
N CYS A 500 10.99 31.41 6.19
CA CYS A 500 10.48 30.27 5.44
C CYS A 500 10.90 30.40 3.98
N LEU A 501 11.80 29.52 3.53
CA LEU A 501 12.29 29.48 2.15
C LEU A 501 11.81 28.20 1.45
N PRO A 502 11.63 28.21 0.12
CA PRO A 502 11.25 27.01 -0.61
C PRO A 502 12.26 25.89 -0.37
N ALA A 503 11.75 24.72 0.01
CA ALA A 503 12.55 23.53 0.15
C ALA A 503 13.12 23.08 -1.21
N PHE A 504 14.24 22.36 -1.20
CA PHE A 504 14.95 21.98 -2.43
C PHE A 504 14.10 21.17 -3.44
N TRP A 505 13.07 20.47 -2.98
CA TRP A 505 12.17 19.61 -3.77
C TRP A 505 10.89 20.33 -4.23
N TYR A 506 10.67 21.55 -3.75
CA TYR A 506 9.46 22.32 -3.98
C TYR A 506 9.75 23.53 -4.87
N ASN A 507 8.94 23.69 -5.92
CA ASN A 507 8.99 24.87 -6.76
C ASN A 507 7.71 25.70 -6.54
N PRO A 508 7.80 26.91 -5.97
CA PRO A 508 6.63 27.78 -5.76
C PRO A 508 5.88 28.11 -7.06
N SER A 509 6.58 28.03 -8.20
CA SER A 509 6.01 28.29 -9.53
C SER A 509 5.13 27.14 -10.03
N THR A 510 5.25 25.93 -9.45
CA THR A 510 4.37 24.81 -9.80
C THR A 510 3.02 24.98 -9.11
N LEU A 511 2.00 25.33 -9.90
CA LEU A 511 0.61 25.42 -9.46
C LEU A 511 0.12 24.06 -8.96
N SER A 512 0.20 23.82 -7.66
CA SER A 512 -0.22 22.55 -7.05
C SER A 512 -1.71 22.49 -6.71
N LYS A 513 -2.46 23.60 -6.82
CA LYS A 513 -3.89 23.62 -6.45
C LYS A 513 -4.73 23.20 -7.65
N ASP A 514 -5.72 22.33 -7.43
CA ASP A 514 -6.83 22.11 -8.35
C ASP A 514 -7.45 23.47 -8.65
N CYS A 515 -7.08 24.06 -9.78
CA CYS A 515 -7.60 25.35 -10.15
C CYS A 515 -8.02 25.37 -11.61
N SER A 516 -9.28 25.70 -11.80
CA SER A 516 -9.89 25.82 -13.12
C SER A 516 -9.74 27.24 -13.68
N LEU A 517 -9.77 27.37 -15.01
CA LEU A 517 -9.74 28.68 -15.67
C LEU A 517 -10.91 29.57 -15.21
N GLY A 518 -10.61 30.80 -14.81
CA GLY A 518 -11.58 31.77 -14.29
C GLY A 518 -11.72 31.77 -12.76
N GLN A 519 -11.16 30.77 -12.07
CA GLN A 519 -11.02 30.80 -10.61
C GLN A 519 -9.75 31.55 -10.19
N SER A 520 -9.78 32.12 -8.99
CA SER A 520 -8.60 32.64 -8.31
C SER A 520 -8.15 31.65 -7.23
N TYR A 521 -6.84 31.39 -7.15
CA TYR A 521 -6.25 30.63 -6.06
C TYR A 521 -5.49 31.57 -5.12
N LEU A 522 -5.36 31.19 -3.85
CA LEU A 522 -4.50 31.89 -2.91
C LEU A 522 -3.05 31.44 -3.13
N ASN A 523 -2.21 32.32 -3.68
CA ASN A 523 -0.79 32.09 -3.84
C ASN A 523 -0.07 32.32 -2.50
N SER A 524 0.69 31.32 -2.07
CA SER A 524 1.38 31.36 -0.79
C SER A 524 2.55 32.34 -0.83
N THR A 525 2.78 33.02 0.29
CA THR A 525 3.99 33.85 0.53
C THR A 525 5.15 33.00 1.05
N GLY A 526 4.94 31.69 1.25
CA GLY A 526 5.82 30.78 1.99
C GLY A 526 5.40 30.58 3.44
N TYR A 527 4.40 31.33 3.90
CA TYR A 527 3.90 31.31 5.27
C TYR A 527 2.40 31.00 5.28
N ARG A 528 1.97 30.35 6.36
CA ARG A 528 0.56 30.11 6.67
C ARG A 528 0.29 30.49 8.12
N LYS A 529 -0.87 31.08 8.38
CA LYS A 529 -1.29 31.36 9.76
C LYS A 529 -1.51 30.03 10.48
N VAL A 530 -1.00 29.90 11.71
CA VAL A 530 -1.24 28.70 12.53
C VAL A 530 -2.75 28.53 12.71
N VAL A 531 -3.25 27.32 12.47
CA VAL A 531 -4.70 27.06 12.53
C VAL A 531 -5.23 27.30 13.95
N SER A 532 -6.40 27.93 14.05
CA SER A 532 -7.03 28.35 15.31
C SER A 532 -6.32 29.47 16.07
N ASN A 533 -5.33 30.11 15.45
CA ASN A 533 -4.72 31.33 15.99
C ASN A 533 -5.67 32.54 15.87
N ASN A 534 -5.92 33.24 16.97
CA ASN A 534 -6.92 34.33 17.05
C ASN A 534 -6.34 35.74 16.89
N CYS A 535 -5.12 35.88 16.34
CA CYS A 535 -4.53 37.19 16.12
C CYS A 535 -5.27 37.98 15.02
N THR A 536 -5.32 39.30 15.15
CA THR A 536 -6.16 40.20 14.33
C THR A 536 -5.35 41.09 13.39
N ASP A 537 -4.47 41.96 13.87
CA ASP A 537 -3.77 42.97 13.04
C ASP A 537 -2.26 42.67 12.86
N GLY A 538 -1.44 43.68 12.55
CA GLY A 538 0.03 43.57 12.54
C GLY A 538 0.59 43.05 11.22
N VAL A 539 1.49 42.06 11.30
CA VAL A 539 2.14 41.48 10.11
C VAL A 539 1.23 40.56 9.31
N ARG A 540 -0.07 40.48 9.65
CA ARG A 540 -1.04 39.57 9.02
C ARG A 540 -1.06 39.73 7.50
N GLU A 541 -1.19 40.95 7.01
CA GLU A 541 -1.30 41.23 5.56
C GLU A 541 -0.02 40.89 4.79
N GLN A 542 1.14 40.94 5.45
CA GLN A 542 2.43 40.60 4.85
C GLN A 542 2.54 39.10 4.57
N TYR A 543 2.09 38.26 5.50
CA TYR A 543 2.25 36.81 5.42
C TYR A 543 1.02 36.08 4.86
N THR A 544 -0.16 36.68 4.87
CA THR A 544 -1.34 36.05 4.26
C THR A 544 -1.17 35.83 2.76
N ALA A 545 -1.61 34.66 2.30
CA ALA A 545 -1.62 34.30 0.89
C ALA A 545 -2.42 35.30 0.06
N LYS A 546 -1.90 35.66 -1.12
CA LYS A 546 -2.50 36.67 -2.00
C LYS A 546 -3.32 36.01 -3.11
N PRO A 547 -4.53 36.52 -3.42
CA PRO A 547 -5.33 35.96 -4.51
C PRO A 547 -4.64 36.22 -5.85
N GLN A 548 -4.51 35.17 -6.65
CA GLN A 548 -3.95 35.20 -8.00
C GLN A 548 -4.87 34.43 -8.94
N GLN A 549 -5.04 34.92 -10.16
CA GLN A 549 -5.83 34.21 -11.18
C GLN A 549 -5.10 32.94 -11.63
N CYS A 550 -5.85 31.88 -11.83
CA CYS A 550 -5.27 30.60 -12.23
C CYS A 550 -4.81 30.64 -13.68
N PRO A 551 -3.49 30.44 -13.93
CA PRO A 551 -3.02 30.11 -15.26
C PRO A 551 -3.59 28.74 -15.57
N GLY A 552 -4.33 28.60 -16.68
CA GLY A 552 -4.93 27.31 -17.00
C GLY A 552 -3.85 26.22 -17.14
N LYS A 553 -4.11 25.06 -16.53
CA LYS A 553 -3.17 23.94 -16.46
C LYS A 553 -3.21 23.05 -17.70
N ALA A 554 -2.07 22.43 -17.99
CA ALA A 554 -1.96 21.23 -18.82
C ALA A 554 -2.64 20.03 -18.12
N PRO A 555 -3.23 19.07 -18.83
CA PRO A 555 -3.59 17.79 -18.22
C PRO A 555 -2.31 17.10 -17.73
N ARG A 556 -2.38 16.49 -16.53
CA ARG A 556 -1.28 15.72 -15.93
C ARG A 556 -1.78 14.41 -15.33
N GLY A 557 -0.94 13.39 -15.38
CA GLY A 557 -1.20 12.09 -14.76
C GLY A 557 -2.31 11.32 -15.45
N LEU A 558 -2.42 11.44 -16.77
CA LEU A 558 -3.26 10.56 -17.58
C LEU A 558 -2.85 9.09 -17.36
N ARG A 559 -3.76 8.26 -16.88
CA ARG A 559 -3.61 6.80 -16.77
C ARG A 559 -4.77 6.11 -17.49
N VAL A 560 -4.46 5.03 -18.21
CA VAL A 560 -5.46 4.18 -18.85
C VAL A 560 -5.36 2.80 -18.21
N VAL A 561 -6.46 2.33 -17.63
CA VAL A 561 -6.57 0.99 -17.02
C VAL A 561 -7.75 0.24 -17.64
N THR A 562 -7.71 -1.07 -17.63
CA THR A 562 -8.86 -1.91 -18.02
C THR A 562 -9.82 -2.03 -16.84
N SER A 563 -11.12 -2.17 -17.10
CA SER A 563 -12.17 -2.22 -16.07
C SER A 563 -12.04 -3.41 -15.11
N ASP A 564 -11.43 -4.49 -15.58
CA ASP A 564 -11.15 -5.73 -14.85
C ASP A 564 -9.70 -5.81 -14.34
N GLY A 565 -8.87 -4.79 -14.62
CA GLY A 565 -7.47 -4.74 -14.20
C GLY A 565 -6.54 -5.69 -14.96
N THR A 566 -7.03 -6.42 -15.97
CA THR A 566 -6.23 -7.38 -16.75
C THR A 566 -5.60 -6.73 -17.98
N LEU A 567 -4.37 -7.12 -18.33
CA LEU A 567 -3.67 -6.63 -19.53
C LEU A 567 -3.78 -7.58 -20.73
N THR A 568 -4.47 -8.72 -20.55
CA THR A 568 -4.65 -9.78 -21.54
C THR A 568 -6.13 -10.01 -21.81
N SER A 569 -6.50 -10.20 -23.07
CA SER A 569 -7.88 -10.51 -23.46
C SER A 569 -7.91 -11.39 -24.70
N GLU A 570 -8.89 -12.28 -24.80
CA GLU A 570 -9.09 -13.17 -25.94
C GLU A 570 -9.73 -12.45 -27.13
N GLN A 571 -9.45 -12.93 -28.34
CA GLN A 571 -9.99 -12.35 -29.56
C GLN A 571 -11.52 -12.50 -29.61
N GLY A 572 -12.25 -11.38 -29.55
CA GLY A 572 -13.72 -11.34 -29.59
C GLY A 572 -14.40 -10.91 -28.28
N HIS A 573 -13.64 -10.69 -27.19
CA HIS A 573 -14.18 -10.16 -25.94
C HIS A 573 -14.21 -8.62 -25.90
N ASN A 574 -15.23 -8.07 -25.24
CA ASN A 574 -15.35 -6.62 -25.02
C ASN A 574 -14.39 -6.16 -23.92
N VAL A 575 -13.38 -5.36 -24.28
CA VAL A 575 -12.47 -4.72 -23.32
C VAL A 575 -12.95 -3.28 -23.07
N THR A 576 -13.17 -2.93 -21.80
CA THR A 576 -13.53 -1.57 -21.41
C THR A 576 -12.32 -0.87 -20.82
N PHE A 577 -11.92 0.25 -21.41
CA PHE A 577 -10.83 1.09 -20.91
C PHE A 577 -11.39 2.24 -20.07
N LEU A 578 -10.86 2.38 -18.86
CA LEU A 578 -11.11 3.49 -17.96
C LEU A 578 -9.93 4.46 -18.05
N MET A 579 -10.25 5.72 -18.31
CA MET A 579 -9.28 6.80 -18.38
C MET A 579 -9.36 7.63 -17.10
N GLN A 580 -8.24 7.78 -16.41
CA GLN A 580 -8.11 8.58 -15.19
C GLN A 580 -7.12 9.70 -15.46
N LEU A 581 -7.42 10.90 -14.98
CA LEU A 581 -6.49 12.03 -15.00
C LEU A 581 -6.28 12.45 -13.55
N GLU A 582 -5.02 12.61 -13.14
CA GLU A 582 -4.71 13.16 -11.81
C GLU A 582 -5.04 14.66 -11.74
N GLU A 583 -4.89 15.42 -12.85
CA GLU A 583 -5.27 16.83 -12.92
C GLU A 583 -6.15 17.14 -14.15
N VAL A 584 -7.33 17.74 -13.93
CA VAL A 584 -8.29 18.07 -15.01
C VAL A 584 -7.96 19.40 -15.69
N CYS A 585 -7.97 19.40 -17.02
CA CYS A 585 -7.62 20.55 -17.84
C CYS A 585 -8.80 21.53 -18.03
N SER A 586 -8.51 22.84 -18.15
CA SER A 586 -9.51 23.86 -18.52
C SER A 586 -9.20 24.62 -19.81
N VAL A 587 -8.03 24.41 -20.44
CA VAL A 587 -7.53 25.25 -21.55
C VAL A 587 -7.81 24.62 -22.92
N SER A 588 -8.28 25.43 -23.86
CA SER A 588 -8.44 25.14 -25.30
C SER A 588 -7.14 25.21 -26.12
N ARG A 589 -5.97 25.24 -25.47
CA ARG A 589 -4.65 25.29 -26.11
C ARG A 589 -3.83 24.16 -25.53
N PHE A 590 -3.42 23.25 -26.40
CA PHE A 590 -2.95 21.89 -26.09
C PHE A 590 -1.50 21.85 -25.59
N PRO A 591 -1.25 21.51 -24.32
CA PRO A 591 -0.21 20.56 -23.97
C PRO A 591 -0.77 19.16 -24.18
N THR A 592 -0.07 18.36 -24.97
CA THR A 592 -0.39 16.93 -25.17
C THR A 592 0.32 16.12 -24.10
N GLU A 593 -0.43 15.39 -23.29
CA GLU A 593 0.11 14.31 -22.46
C GLU A 593 -0.26 12.98 -23.12
N THR A 594 0.71 12.09 -23.26
CA THR A 594 0.54 10.81 -23.97
C THR A 594 0.85 9.67 -23.02
N HIS A 595 -0.13 8.82 -22.76
CA HIS A 595 0.06 7.58 -22.01
C HIS A 595 -0.06 6.39 -22.96
N PHE A 596 0.89 5.47 -22.89
CA PHE A 596 0.87 4.26 -23.71
C PHE A 596 0.43 3.08 -22.84
N LEU A 597 -0.62 2.38 -23.27
CA LEU A 597 -0.99 1.08 -22.72
C LEU A 597 -0.75 0.04 -23.81
N SER A 598 0.19 -0.88 -23.58
CA SER A 598 0.47 -1.98 -24.50
C SER A 598 -0.28 -3.23 -24.04
N SER A 599 -1.35 -3.59 -24.73
CA SER A 599 -2.06 -4.86 -24.56
C SER A 599 -1.58 -5.87 -25.59
N SER A 600 -1.28 -7.11 -25.17
CA SER A 600 -0.94 -8.20 -26.08
C SER A 600 -2.16 -9.06 -26.37
N PHE A 601 -2.38 -9.36 -27.65
CA PHE A 601 -3.39 -10.28 -28.13
C PHE A 601 -2.70 -11.45 -28.84
N PRO A 602 -2.09 -12.38 -28.09
CA PRO A 602 -1.50 -13.56 -28.70
C PRO A 602 -2.58 -14.36 -29.42
N GLY A 603 -2.22 -14.94 -30.58
CA GLY A 603 -3.12 -15.85 -31.29
C GLY A 603 -3.35 -17.14 -30.51
N PRO A 604 -4.34 -17.97 -30.87
CA PRO A 604 -4.55 -19.26 -30.24
C PRO A 604 -3.32 -20.16 -30.49
N LEU A 605 -2.63 -20.56 -29.42
CA LEU A 605 -1.57 -21.56 -29.46
C LEU A 605 -2.20 -22.93 -29.20
N GLU A 606 -2.14 -23.84 -30.18
CA GLU A 606 -2.77 -25.17 -30.06
C GLU A 606 -1.76 -26.26 -29.68
N HIS A 607 -0.58 -26.24 -30.32
CA HIS A 607 0.44 -27.28 -30.11
C HIS A 607 1.87 -26.70 -30.17
N VAL A 608 2.75 -27.31 -29.35
CA VAL A 608 4.19 -27.05 -29.31
C VAL A 608 4.92 -28.38 -29.49
N HIS A 609 5.95 -28.39 -30.34
CA HIS A 609 6.82 -29.53 -30.55
C HIS A 609 8.29 -29.16 -30.38
N LEU A 610 9.00 -29.86 -29.52
CA LEU A 610 10.42 -29.64 -29.27
C LEU A 610 11.26 -30.44 -30.28
N SER A 611 12.03 -29.77 -31.13
CA SER A 611 12.96 -30.37 -32.08
C SER A 611 14.39 -30.37 -31.52
N LEU A 612 15.04 -31.54 -31.44
CA LEU A 612 16.45 -31.71 -31.08
C LEU A 612 16.99 -33.05 -31.60
N PRO A 613 18.32 -33.22 -31.74
CA PRO A 613 18.93 -34.48 -32.13
C PRO A 613 18.72 -35.60 -31.09
N PHE A 614 18.69 -36.85 -31.54
CA PHE A 614 18.48 -38.02 -30.68
C PHE A 614 19.73 -38.40 -29.85
N VAL A 615 20.93 -38.17 -30.40
CA VAL A 615 22.22 -38.46 -29.76
C VAL A 615 23.19 -37.31 -30.05
N THR A 616 24.03 -36.95 -29.08
CA THR A 616 25.12 -35.99 -29.26
C THR A 616 26.41 -36.45 -28.59
N THR A 617 27.53 -35.86 -29.00
CA THR A 617 28.80 -36.07 -28.30
C THR A 617 28.91 -35.12 -27.11
N LYS A 618 29.52 -35.60 -26.03
CA LYS A 618 29.84 -34.75 -24.87
C LYS A 618 30.56 -33.46 -25.29
N ASN A 619 30.20 -32.34 -24.65
CA ASN A 619 30.73 -30.99 -24.90
C ASN A 619 30.52 -30.44 -26.33
N LYS A 620 29.63 -31.02 -27.11
CA LYS A 620 29.24 -30.49 -28.42
C LYS A 620 27.97 -29.66 -28.30
N GLU A 621 27.95 -28.56 -29.05
CA GLU A 621 26.81 -27.65 -29.10
C GLU A 621 25.61 -28.33 -29.78
N VAL A 622 24.47 -28.30 -29.12
CA VAL A 622 23.20 -28.85 -29.59
C VAL A 622 22.19 -27.71 -29.73
N ASN A 623 21.62 -27.58 -30.93
CA ASN A 623 20.54 -26.65 -31.20
C ASN A 623 19.19 -27.33 -30.93
N ALA A 624 18.45 -26.82 -29.96
CA ALA A 624 17.06 -27.17 -29.73
C ALA A 624 16.15 -26.08 -30.30
N THR A 625 15.00 -26.46 -30.84
CA THR A 625 14.04 -25.52 -31.45
C THR A 625 12.61 -25.90 -31.10
N ALA A 626 11.84 -24.97 -30.55
CA ALA A 626 10.41 -25.10 -30.32
C ALA A 626 9.65 -24.75 -31.61
N VAL A 627 8.99 -25.74 -32.19
CA VAL A 627 8.15 -25.62 -33.38
C VAL A 627 6.70 -25.43 -32.91
N LEU A 628 6.03 -24.42 -33.46
CA LEU A 628 4.71 -23.97 -33.01
C LEU A 628 3.64 -24.21 -34.07
N TRP A 629 2.43 -24.54 -33.61
CA TRP A 629 1.25 -24.67 -34.46
C TRP A 629 0.08 -23.89 -33.85
N PRO A 630 -0.49 -22.91 -34.58
CA PRO A 630 0.00 -22.33 -35.84
C PRO A 630 1.35 -21.60 -35.67
N SER A 631 2.09 -21.35 -36.76
CA SER A 631 3.44 -20.75 -36.68
C SER A 631 3.45 -19.23 -36.39
N GLN A 632 2.31 -18.55 -36.52
CA GLN A 632 2.16 -17.11 -36.27
C GLN A 632 1.27 -16.85 -35.06
N VAL A 633 1.88 -16.78 -33.86
CA VAL A 633 1.15 -16.63 -32.58
C VAL A 633 1.43 -15.29 -31.88
N GLY A 634 2.33 -14.47 -32.44
CA GLY A 634 2.73 -13.19 -31.87
C GLY A 634 3.95 -13.30 -30.95
N THR A 635 4.02 -12.47 -29.90
CA THR A 635 5.12 -12.48 -28.93
C THR A 635 4.95 -13.62 -27.93
N LEU A 636 5.96 -14.48 -27.81
CA LEU A 636 5.95 -15.66 -26.96
C LEU A 636 7.15 -15.67 -26.02
N ILE A 637 6.98 -16.32 -24.86
CA ILE A 637 8.05 -16.55 -23.90
C ILE A 637 8.34 -18.05 -23.87
N TYR A 638 9.60 -18.42 -24.09
CA TYR A 638 10.07 -19.80 -24.06
C TYR A 638 10.85 -20.04 -22.77
N ILE A 639 10.47 -21.08 -22.03
CA ILE A 639 11.05 -21.46 -20.74
C ILE A 639 11.66 -22.84 -20.92
N TRP A 640 12.99 -22.92 -20.88
CA TRP A 640 13.77 -24.12 -21.13
C TRP A 640 14.24 -24.76 -19.82
N TRP A 641 13.92 -26.03 -19.64
CA TRP A 641 14.32 -26.84 -18.49
C TRP A 641 15.30 -27.91 -18.93
N PHE A 642 16.44 -27.98 -18.23
CA PHE A 642 17.49 -28.96 -18.48
C PHE A 642 17.60 -29.93 -17.30
N GLY A 643 17.29 -31.20 -17.54
CA GLY A 643 17.34 -32.23 -16.50
C GLY A 643 16.38 -31.93 -15.33
N ASN A 644 16.92 -31.96 -14.12
CA ASN A 644 16.19 -31.70 -12.86
C ASN A 644 16.62 -30.37 -12.21
N ASN A 645 17.10 -29.41 -13.01
CA ASN A 645 17.50 -28.10 -12.50
C ASN A 645 16.27 -27.31 -12.06
N THR A 646 16.39 -26.60 -10.94
CA THR A 646 15.32 -25.78 -10.36
C THR A 646 15.15 -24.42 -11.05
N GLU A 647 16.16 -23.98 -11.80
CA GLU A 647 16.16 -22.70 -12.52
C GLU A 647 16.02 -22.93 -14.03
N PRO A 648 14.94 -22.44 -14.66
CA PRO A 648 14.80 -22.50 -16.11
C PRO A 648 15.54 -21.36 -16.80
N LEU A 649 15.91 -21.56 -18.07
CA LEU A 649 16.38 -20.47 -18.92
C LEU A 649 15.22 -19.88 -19.72
N ILE A 650 15.08 -18.55 -19.72
CA ILE A 650 14.00 -17.85 -20.41
C ILE A 650 14.54 -17.17 -21.68
N THR A 651 13.94 -17.45 -22.83
CA THR A 651 14.29 -16.83 -24.13
C THR A 651 13.05 -16.27 -24.84
N LEU A 652 13.27 -15.28 -25.71
CA LEU A 652 12.23 -14.75 -26.62
C LEU A 652 12.29 -15.42 -28.00
N GLU A 653 13.41 -16.06 -28.32
CA GLU A 653 13.60 -16.84 -29.54
C GLU A 653 13.28 -18.30 -29.26
N GLY A 654 12.61 -18.95 -30.21
CA GLY A 654 12.22 -20.36 -30.12
C GLY A 654 13.37 -21.34 -30.33
N ASN A 655 14.61 -20.88 -30.47
CA ASN A 655 15.80 -21.72 -30.60
C ASN A 655 16.80 -21.44 -29.48
N ILE A 656 17.58 -22.46 -29.12
CA ILE A 656 18.62 -22.36 -28.11
C ILE A 656 19.76 -23.32 -28.42
N ALA A 657 20.98 -22.88 -28.16
CA ALA A 657 22.19 -23.70 -28.26
C ALA A 657 22.77 -23.94 -26.86
N PHE A 658 23.14 -25.19 -26.57
CA PHE A 658 23.67 -25.57 -25.26
C PHE A 658 24.55 -26.83 -25.36
N THR A 659 25.36 -27.08 -24.32
CA THR A 659 26.31 -28.21 -24.28
C THR A 659 26.04 -29.10 -23.07
N PHE A 660 26.28 -30.41 -23.22
CA PHE A 660 26.16 -31.39 -22.14
C PHE A 660 27.53 -31.86 -21.65
N SER A 661 27.76 -31.76 -20.35
CA SER A 661 29.02 -32.18 -19.70
C SER A 661 28.96 -33.60 -19.12
N ALA A 662 27.77 -34.13 -18.83
CA ALA A 662 27.56 -35.47 -18.26
C ALA A 662 27.08 -36.47 -19.33
N GLU A 663 27.65 -37.68 -19.32
CA GLU A 663 27.19 -38.79 -20.16
C GLU A 663 25.90 -39.39 -19.62
N GLY A 664 25.05 -39.89 -20.51
CA GLY A 664 23.78 -40.54 -20.19
C GLY A 664 22.58 -39.90 -20.88
N MET A 665 21.40 -40.30 -20.43
CA MET A 665 20.12 -39.80 -20.94
C MET A 665 19.75 -38.50 -20.21
N ASN A 666 19.65 -37.40 -20.95
CA ASN A 666 19.28 -36.10 -20.42
C ASN A 666 17.88 -35.70 -20.94
N THR A 667 17.04 -35.17 -20.07
CA THR A 667 15.71 -34.65 -20.42
C THR A 667 15.75 -33.15 -20.68
N ILE A 668 15.05 -32.69 -21.70
CA ILE A 668 14.84 -31.28 -21.99
C ILE A 668 13.35 -31.04 -22.12
N THR A 669 12.86 -30.02 -21.43
CA THR A 669 11.47 -29.56 -21.54
C THR A 669 11.46 -28.11 -22.00
N VAL A 670 10.62 -27.79 -22.97
CA VAL A 670 10.31 -26.40 -23.32
C VAL A 670 8.87 -26.11 -22.94
N GLN A 671 8.64 -25.01 -22.23
CA GLN A 671 7.30 -24.46 -22.00
C GLN A 671 7.18 -23.15 -22.77
N VAL A 672 6.10 -22.99 -23.51
CA VAL A 672 5.82 -21.80 -24.31
C VAL A 672 4.60 -21.12 -23.73
N SER A 673 4.78 -19.87 -23.31
CA SER A 673 3.71 -19.03 -22.78
C SER A 673 3.24 -18.03 -23.84
N ALA A 674 1.95 -18.11 -24.15
CA ALA A 674 1.22 -17.21 -25.05
C ALA A 674 0.10 -16.53 -24.25
N GLY A 675 0.42 -15.40 -23.61
CA GLY A 675 -0.51 -14.67 -22.74
C GLY A 675 -0.90 -15.47 -21.50
N ASN A 676 -2.15 -15.94 -21.44
CA ASN A 676 -2.66 -16.75 -20.33
C ASN A 676 -2.57 -18.27 -20.59
N THR A 677 -2.09 -18.70 -21.76
CA THR A 677 -1.98 -20.13 -22.12
C THR A 677 -0.52 -20.59 -22.05
N ILE A 678 -0.29 -21.75 -21.45
CA ILE A 678 1.03 -22.37 -21.34
C ILE A 678 0.95 -23.79 -21.88
N LEU A 679 1.75 -24.09 -22.91
CA LEU A 679 1.91 -25.43 -23.45
C LEU A 679 3.35 -25.90 -23.26
N GLN A 680 3.56 -27.21 -23.22
CA GLN A 680 4.88 -27.79 -22.98
C GLN A 680 5.12 -29.05 -23.80
N ASP A 681 6.38 -29.28 -24.18
CA ASP A 681 6.85 -30.55 -24.77
C ASP A 681 8.19 -30.96 -24.15
N THR A 682 8.39 -32.27 -23.99
CA THR A 682 9.56 -32.87 -23.35
C THR A 682 10.17 -33.94 -24.24
N LYS A 683 11.50 -33.89 -24.40
CA LYS A 683 12.26 -34.90 -25.13
C LYS A 683 13.55 -35.29 -24.42
N THR A 684 14.01 -36.50 -24.70
CA THR A 684 15.26 -37.06 -24.14
C THR A 684 16.34 -37.13 -25.21
N ILE A 685 17.56 -36.78 -24.83
CA ILE A 685 18.77 -36.89 -25.67
C ILE A 685 19.81 -37.77 -24.99
N ALA A 686 20.44 -38.65 -25.78
CA ALA A 686 21.55 -39.47 -25.34
C ALA A 686 22.88 -38.72 -25.54
N VAL A 687 23.71 -38.63 -24.50
CA VAL A 687 25.00 -37.94 -24.53
C VAL A 687 26.13 -38.92 -24.21
N TYR A 688 27.08 -39.10 -25.12
CA TYR A 688 28.21 -40.01 -24.95
C TYR A 688 29.50 -39.45 -25.56
N GLU A 689 30.68 -39.84 -25.07
CA GLU A 689 31.97 -39.42 -25.65
C GLU A 689 32.20 -40.00 -27.05
N GLN A 690 31.76 -41.24 -27.29
CA GLN A 690 31.88 -41.92 -28.58
C GLN A 690 30.62 -42.76 -28.85
N PHE A 691 30.15 -42.74 -30.11
CA PHE A 691 29.09 -43.62 -30.59
C PHE A 691 29.27 -43.87 -32.09
N ARG A 692 28.64 -44.90 -32.63
CA ARG A 692 28.57 -45.16 -34.08
C ARG A 692 27.13 -45.03 -34.56
N SER A 693 26.93 -44.59 -35.79
CA SER A 693 25.62 -44.48 -36.42
C SER A 693 25.62 -45.25 -37.74
N LEU A 694 24.56 -46.01 -37.99
CA LEU A 694 24.32 -46.71 -39.24
C LEU A 694 22.99 -46.22 -39.82
N ARG A 695 23.01 -45.75 -41.06
CA ARG A 695 21.77 -45.36 -41.73
C ARG A 695 21.04 -46.61 -42.22
N LEU A 696 19.74 -46.65 -41.97
CA LEU A 696 18.86 -47.73 -42.37
C LEU A 696 17.93 -47.26 -43.49
N SER A 697 17.77 -48.10 -44.48
CA SER A 697 16.77 -47.95 -45.54
C SER A 697 15.73 -49.07 -45.44
N PHE A 698 14.53 -48.80 -45.91
CA PHE A 698 13.42 -49.74 -45.87
C PHE A 698 13.02 -50.16 -47.28
N SER A 699 12.36 -51.32 -47.38
CA SER A 699 11.65 -51.70 -48.61
C SER A 699 10.60 -50.62 -48.97
N PRO A 700 10.39 -50.29 -50.26
CA PRO A 700 9.49 -49.21 -50.71
C PRO A 700 8.06 -49.29 -50.16
N ASN A 701 7.61 -50.50 -49.82
CA ASN A 701 6.30 -50.77 -49.23
C ASN A 701 6.02 -49.99 -47.93
N LEU A 702 7.03 -49.50 -47.21
CA LEU A 702 6.83 -48.73 -45.98
C LEU A 702 6.37 -47.30 -46.26
N ASP A 703 6.81 -46.70 -47.37
CA ASP A 703 6.53 -45.30 -47.72
C ASP A 703 5.04 -45.07 -48.01
N GLU A 704 4.35 -46.06 -48.58
CA GLU A 704 2.90 -46.01 -48.85
C GLU A 704 2.06 -45.94 -47.57
N TYR A 705 2.61 -46.34 -46.43
CA TYR A 705 1.91 -46.40 -45.14
C TYR A 705 2.57 -45.53 -44.07
N ASN A 706 3.40 -44.56 -44.46
CA ASN A 706 4.01 -43.61 -43.52
C ASN A 706 3.08 -42.39 -43.31
N PRO A 707 2.38 -42.28 -42.15
CA PRO A 707 1.50 -41.16 -41.83
C PRO A 707 2.21 -39.85 -41.44
N ASP A 708 3.55 -39.83 -41.40
CA ASP A 708 4.41 -38.72 -40.95
C ASP A 708 4.17 -38.23 -39.50
N ILE A 709 3.44 -38.98 -38.67
CA ILE A 709 3.23 -38.63 -37.26
C ILE A 709 4.36 -39.16 -36.35
N PRO A 710 4.73 -38.44 -35.27
CA PRO A 710 5.79 -38.85 -34.34
C PRO A 710 5.53 -40.17 -33.59
N GLU A 711 4.28 -40.47 -33.22
CA GLU A 711 3.89 -41.66 -32.46
C GLU A 711 4.16 -42.93 -33.27
N TRP A 712 3.76 -42.92 -34.54
CA TRP A 712 4.02 -44.01 -35.48
C TRP A 712 5.53 -44.27 -35.64
N ARG A 713 6.32 -43.20 -35.77
CA ARG A 713 7.79 -43.29 -35.86
C ARG A 713 8.42 -43.92 -34.61
N ARG A 714 7.91 -43.61 -33.42
CA ARG A 714 8.35 -44.23 -32.16
C ARG A 714 8.03 -45.72 -32.10
N ASP A 715 6.83 -46.10 -32.54
CA ASP A 715 6.42 -47.52 -32.53
C ASP A 715 7.20 -48.35 -33.56
N VAL A 716 7.38 -47.84 -34.78
CA VAL A 716 8.20 -48.50 -35.80
C VAL A 716 9.67 -48.60 -35.34
N SER A 717 10.22 -47.55 -34.72
CA SER A 717 11.55 -47.61 -34.09
C SER A 717 11.62 -48.73 -33.05
N ARG A 718 10.62 -48.88 -32.18
CA ARG A 718 10.56 -49.93 -31.16
C ARG A 718 10.54 -51.33 -31.79
N VAL A 719 9.75 -51.53 -32.84
CA VAL A 719 9.66 -52.82 -33.55
C VAL A 719 11.02 -53.19 -34.17
N ILE A 720 11.68 -52.25 -34.85
CA ILE A 720 13.00 -52.50 -35.44
C ILE A 720 14.04 -52.78 -34.36
N LYS A 721 13.97 -52.05 -33.25
CA LYS A 721 14.86 -52.25 -32.11
C LYS A 721 14.74 -53.66 -31.53
N ILE A 722 13.51 -54.15 -31.33
CA ILE A 722 13.25 -55.51 -30.84
C ILE A 722 13.78 -56.55 -31.83
N ALA A 723 13.48 -56.39 -33.12
CA ALA A 723 13.96 -57.29 -34.16
C ALA A 723 15.49 -57.34 -34.25
N LEU A 724 16.17 -56.20 -34.08
CA LEU A 724 17.64 -56.13 -34.03
C LEU A 724 18.21 -56.87 -32.82
N VAL A 725 17.62 -56.69 -31.64
CA VAL A 725 18.06 -57.38 -30.40
C VAL A 725 17.87 -58.90 -30.53
N GLU A 726 16.72 -59.35 -31.04
CA GLU A 726 16.42 -60.78 -31.23
C GLU A 726 17.35 -61.44 -32.27
N ALA A 727 17.65 -60.76 -33.37
CA ALA A 727 18.47 -61.32 -34.45
C ALA A 727 19.98 -61.32 -34.16
N THR A 728 20.46 -60.45 -33.27
CA THR A 728 21.89 -60.26 -33.01
C THR A 728 22.33 -60.70 -31.61
N GLY A 729 21.43 -60.77 -30.63
CA GLY A 729 21.76 -61.03 -29.22
C GLY A 729 22.44 -59.85 -28.52
N ILE A 730 22.58 -58.69 -29.18
CA ILE A 730 23.17 -57.48 -28.59
C ILE A 730 22.18 -56.87 -27.58
N PRO A 731 22.62 -56.49 -26.36
CA PRO A 731 21.72 -55.91 -25.37
C PRO A 731 21.00 -54.65 -25.86
N ASN A 732 19.71 -54.53 -25.53
CA ASN A 732 18.83 -53.41 -25.89
C ASN A 732 19.38 -52.02 -25.51
N LYS A 733 20.29 -51.94 -24.52
CA LYS A 733 20.90 -50.69 -24.05
C LYS A 733 21.97 -50.12 -25.00
N HIS A 734 22.57 -50.96 -25.84
CA HIS A 734 23.56 -50.52 -26.84
C HIS A 734 22.93 -49.97 -28.12
N ILE A 735 21.62 -50.14 -28.30
CA ILE A 735 20.93 -49.86 -29.54
C ILE A 735 19.96 -48.70 -29.31
N LEU A 736 19.94 -47.72 -30.20
CA LEU A 736 18.89 -46.70 -30.29
C LEU A 736 18.51 -46.53 -31.76
N VAL A 737 17.23 -46.63 -32.09
CA VAL A 737 16.74 -46.48 -33.47
C VAL A 737 15.90 -45.21 -33.55
N ALA A 738 16.13 -44.37 -34.55
CA ALA A 738 15.33 -43.17 -34.79
C ALA A 738 14.86 -43.14 -36.25
N ILE A 739 13.53 -43.14 -36.46
CA ILE A 739 12.95 -42.94 -37.79
C ILE A 739 12.97 -41.44 -38.12
N LEU A 740 13.55 -41.08 -39.27
CA LEU A 740 13.66 -39.70 -39.72
C LEU A 740 12.34 -39.20 -40.35
N PRO A 741 11.99 -37.90 -40.21
CA PRO A 741 10.87 -37.30 -40.94
C PRO A 741 11.09 -37.31 -42.46
N GLY A 742 9.99 -37.41 -43.22
CA GLY A 742 9.99 -37.28 -44.67
C GLY A 742 10.05 -38.60 -45.46
N LEU A 743 9.94 -38.47 -46.78
CA LEU A 743 9.98 -39.56 -47.76
C LEU A 743 11.20 -39.41 -48.68
N PRO A 744 11.92 -40.49 -49.03
CA PRO A 744 11.68 -41.88 -48.63
C PRO A 744 11.98 -42.12 -47.14
N THR A 745 11.22 -43.01 -46.51
CA THR A 745 11.36 -43.34 -45.08
C THR A 745 12.77 -43.89 -44.86
N SER A 746 13.48 -43.29 -43.93
CA SER A 746 14.81 -43.74 -43.52
C SER A 746 14.96 -43.66 -42.02
N ALA A 747 15.88 -44.42 -41.46
CA ALA A 747 16.14 -44.41 -40.03
C ALA A 747 17.64 -44.34 -39.74
N GLU A 748 18.00 -43.92 -38.55
CA GLU A 748 19.35 -44.01 -38.04
C GLU A 748 19.38 -44.94 -36.84
N LEU A 749 20.28 -45.90 -36.91
CA LEU A 749 20.63 -46.82 -35.83
C LEU A 749 21.89 -46.29 -35.15
N PHE A 750 21.75 -45.85 -33.91
CA PHE A 750 22.86 -45.46 -33.06
C PHE A 750 23.30 -46.62 -32.18
N ILE A 751 24.61 -46.86 -32.16
CA ILE A 751 25.30 -47.86 -31.34
C ILE A 751 26.00 -47.10 -30.23
N LEU A 752 25.48 -47.29 -29.02
CA LEU A 752 25.87 -46.56 -27.81
C LEU A 752 26.79 -47.43 -26.95
N PRO A 753 27.83 -46.85 -26.31
CA PRO A 753 28.62 -47.55 -25.31
C PRO A 753 27.78 -47.75 -24.06
N TYR A 754 27.87 -48.93 -23.46
CA TYR A 754 27.17 -49.21 -22.21
C TYR A 754 28.05 -50.11 -21.33
N ASN A 755 28.33 -49.63 -20.11
CA ASN A 755 29.08 -50.38 -19.11
C ASN A 755 28.08 -51.02 -18.13
N ASP A 756 28.17 -52.34 -17.97
CA ASP A 756 27.41 -53.03 -16.92
C ASP A 756 27.95 -52.65 -15.53
N ALA A 757 27.07 -52.71 -14.52
CA ALA A 757 27.33 -52.28 -13.15
C ALA A 757 28.51 -52.99 -12.45
N THR A 758 29.11 -53.99 -13.08
CA THR A 758 30.34 -54.68 -12.64
C THR A 758 31.59 -54.08 -13.29
N GLY A 759 31.84 -52.78 -13.11
CA GLY A 759 33.16 -52.11 -13.09
C GLY A 759 34.28 -52.53 -14.07
N GLY A 760 33.99 -53.06 -15.26
CA GLY A 760 35.01 -53.52 -16.22
C GLY A 760 35.13 -52.57 -17.40
N ASN A 761 36.33 -52.01 -17.61
CA ASN A 761 36.85 -51.23 -18.75
C ASN A 761 35.85 -50.44 -19.62
N ARG A 762 36.04 -49.12 -19.71
CA ARG A 762 35.48 -48.28 -20.79
C ARG A 762 35.70 -48.99 -22.13
N GLN A 763 34.61 -49.45 -22.76
CA GLN A 763 34.63 -50.05 -24.09
C GLN A 763 35.32 -49.10 -25.07
N THR A 764 36.23 -49.63 -25.88
CA THR A 764 37.02 -48.83 -26.82
C THR A 764 36.22 -48.60 -28.11
N ALA A 765 36.64 -47.64 -28.94
CA ALA A 765 36.07 -47.43 -30.27
C ALA A 765 36.09 -48.70 -31.15
N GLU A 766 36.98 -49.65 -30.86
CA GLU A 766 37.13 -50.93 -31.54
C GLU A 766 36.01 -51.91 -31.16
N ASP A 767 35.56 -51.92 -29.91
CA ASP A 767 34.42 -52.73 -29.46
C ASP A 767 33.12 -52.29 -30.17
N LEU A 768 32.90 -50.97 -30.27
CA LEU A 768 31.77 -50.40 -31.00
C LEU A 768 31.83 -50.72 -32.50
N GLN A 769 33.04 -50.78 -33.06
CA GLN A 769 33.26 -51.16 -34.45
C GLN A 769 32.87 -52.63 -34.67
N GLN A 770 33.29 -53.54 -33.81
CA GLN A 770 32.92 -54.96 -33.88
C GLN A 770 31.40 -55.16 -33.78
N ILE A 771 30.73 -54.45 -32.86
CA ILE A 771 29.26 -54.47 -32.73
C ILE A 771 28.60 -53.94 -34.01
N SER A 772 29.14 -52.87 -34.60
CA SER A 772 28.61 -52.29 -35.84
C SER A 772 28.71 -53.24 -37.03
N GLU A 773 29.79 -54.01 -37.13
CA GLU A 773 30.01 -54.99 -38.19
C GLU A 773 29.03 -56.16 -38.09
N VAL A 774 28.78 -56.66 -36.88
CA VAL A 774 27.77 -57.70 -36.63
C VAL A 774 26.36 -57.22 -37.01
N LEU A 775 26.00 -55.98 -36.63
CA LEU A 775 24.70 -55.39 -36.97
C LEU A 775 24.56 -55.18 -38.49
N ALA A 776 25.59 -54.63 -39.14
CA ALA A 776 25.58 -54.42 -40.58
C ALA A 776 25.50 -55.74 -41.36
N GLN A 777 26.20 -56.79 -40.91
CA GLN A 777 26.15 -58.12 -41.53
C GLN A 777 24.73 -58.70 -41.45
N LYS A 778 24.07 -58.61 -40.30
CA LYS A 778 22.70 -59.14 -40.10
C LYS A 778 21.64 -58.37 -40.87
N LEU A 779 21.78 -57.04 -40.97
CA LEU A 779 20.93 -56.19 -41.80
C LEU A 779 21.07 -56.52 -43.29
N ASN A 780 22.29 -56.75 -43.77
CA ASN A 780 22.55 -57.10 -45.18
C ASN A 780 22.14 -58.54 -45.53
N GLN A 781 22.02 -59.43 -44.55
CA GLN A 781 21.50 -60.79 -44.72
C GLN A 781 19.96 -60.86 -44.70
N ASN A 782 19.25 -59.73 -44.74
CA ASN A 782 17.79 -59.61 -44.65
C ASN A 782 17.19 -60.32 -43.42
N SER A 783 17.97 -60.45 -42.35
CA SER A 783 17.51 -61.10 -41.10
C SER A 783 16.56 -60.21 -40.29
N ILE A 784 16.48 -58.92 -40.61
CA ILE A 784 15.61 -57.95 -39.93
C ILE A 784 14.41 -57.66 -40.83
N GLN A 785 13.27 -58.24 -40.46
CA GLN A 785 12.00 -58.06 -41.15
C GLN A 785 10.86 -57.99 -40.12
N PHE A 786 9.81 -57.23 -40.44
CA PHE A 786 8.59 -57.21 -39.63
C PHE A 786 7.37 -57.08 -40.54
N ASP A 787 6.24 -57.63 -40.09
CA ASP A 787 4.97 -57.53 -40.79
C ASP A 787 4.23 -56.26 -40.30
N LEU A 788 4.06 -55.26 -41.17
CA LEU A 788 3.37 -54.00 -40.84
C LEU A 788 1.86 -54.23 -40.68
N LYS A 789 1.33 -55.09 -41.54
CA LYS A 789 -0.05 -55.61 -41.53
C LYS A 789 -0.05 -56.99 -42.17
N PRO A 790 -1.11 -57.81 -42.01
CA PRO A 790 -1.20 -59.10 -42.68
C PRO A 790 -0.94 -58.97 -44.18
N GLY A 791 0.09 -59.67 -44.69
CA GLY A 791 0.48 -59.67 -46.10
C GLY A 791 1.44 -58.56 -46.55
N VAL A 792 1.84 -57.62 -45.68
CA VAL A 792 2.84 -56.59 -46.01
C VAL A 792 4.04 -56.72 -45.10
N ARG A 793 5.11 -57.28 -45.65
CA ARG A 793 6.39 -57.48 -44.98
C ARG A 793 7.38 -56.38 -45.36
N ILE A 794 8.00 -55.80 -44.36
CA ILE A 794 9.00 -54.73 -44.49
C ILE A 794 10.37 -55.31 -44.20
N PHE A 795 11.32 -55.04 -45.09
CA PHE A 795 12.73 -55.39 -44.92
C PHE A 795 13.53 -54.15 -44.55
N VAL A 796 14.49 -54.32 -43.63
CA VAL A 796 15.37 -53.25 -43.16
C VAL A 796 16.79 -53.53 -43.65
N HIS A 797 17.38 -52.59 -44.37
CA HIS A 797 18.72 -52.69 -44.95
C HIS A 797 19.65 -51.63 -44.37
N ALA A 798 20.96 -51.91 -44.35
CA ALA A 798 21.97 -50.91 -44.02
C ALA A 798 22.35 -50.11 -45.27
N ALA A 799 22.23 -48.78 -45.21
CA ALA A 799 22.75 -47.86 -46.20
C ALA A 799 24.09 -47.30 -45.69
N HIS A 800 25.22 -47.64 -46.34
CA HIS A 800 26.61 -47.20 -46.09
C HIS A 800 27.03 -46.79 -44.65
N LEU A 801 28.13 -47.38 -44.14
CA LEU A 801 28.78 -46.92 -42.89
C LEU A 801 29.29 -45.48 -43.04
N THR A 802 28.70 -44.54 -42.32
CA THR A 802 29.14 -43.14 -42.24
C THR A 802 29.64 -42.82 -40.84
N ALA A 803 30.83 -42.22 -40.72
CA ALA A 803 31.18 -41.46 -39.53
C ALA A 803 30.26 -40.22 -39.46
N ALA A 804 29.55 -40.05 -38.34
CA ALA A 804 28.35 -39.21 -38.21
C ALA A 804 28.46 -37.80 -38.83
N PRO A 805 27.49 -37.37 -39.68
CA PRO A 805 27.19 -35.96 -39.87
C PRO A 805 26.11 -35.50 -38.88
N LEU A 806 26.24 -34.27 -38.39
CA LEU A 806 25.20 -33.60 -37.60
C LEU A 806 24.01 -33.28 -38.49
N ILE A 807 22.81 -33.69 -38.09
CA ILE A 807 21.57 -33.25 -38.73
C ILE A 807 21.29 -31.83 -38.26
N ASP A 808 21.61 -30.85 -39.10
CA ASP A 808 20.96 -29.55 -39.11
C ASP A 808 19.60 -29.73 -39.77
N VAL A 809 18.51 -29.64 -38.99
CA VAL A 809 17.15 -29.56 -39.54
C VAL A 809 16.95 -28.13 -40.05
N THR A 810 17.60 -27.81 -41.16
CA THR A 810 17.15 -26.70 -42.01
C THR A 810 16.01 -27.23 -42.88
N PRO A 811 14.87 -26.53 -42.97
CA PRO A 811 13.86 -26.89 -43.96
C PRO A 811 14.51 -26.76 -45.33
N SER A 812 14.51 -27.85 -46.10
CA SER A 812 14.97 -27.84 -47.48
C SER A 812 14.22 -26.72 -48.22
N HIS A 813 14.98 -25.73 -48.68
CA HIS A 813 14.44 -24.68 -49.52
C HIS A 813 13.73 -25.32 -50.70
N SER A 814 12.43 -25.07 -50.78
CA SER A 814 11.59 -25.32 -51.94
C SER A 814 12.34 -24.95 -53.22
N GLY A 815 12.48 -25.92 -54.14
CA GLY A 815 13.09 -25.74 -55.46
C GLY A 815 12.44 -24.64 -56.31
N SER A 816 11.35 -24.02 -55.86
CA SER A 816 10.72 -22.86 -56.48
C SER A 816 11.51 -21.55 -56.35
N ALA A 817 12.28 -21.35 -55.27
CA ALA A 817 13.03 -20.10 -55.08
C ALA A 817 14.27 -20.02 -55.99
N MET A 818 14.94 -21.16 -56.21
CA MET A 818 16.10 -21.27 -57.09
C MET A 818 15.69 -21.20 -58.57
N LEU A 819 14.50 -21.73 -58.92
CA LEU A 819 13.89 -21.55 -60.25
C LEU A 819 13.43 -20.10 -60.49
N MET A 820 12.91 -19.40 -59.48
CA MET A 820 12.60 -17.96 -59.56
C MET A 820 13.85 -17.12 -59.76
N LEU A 821 14.91 -17.35 -58.99
CA LEU A 821 16.20 -16.67 -59.16
C LEU A 821 16.82 -16.93 -60.54
N LEU A 822 16.76 -18.17 -61.03
CA LEU A 822 17.18 -18.50 -62.39
C LEU A 822 16.31 -17.79 -63.44
N SER A 823 15.00 -17.69 -63.24
CA SER A 823 14.10 -16.96 -64.16
C SER A 823 14.39 -15.45 -64.19
N VAL A 824 14.70 -14.83 -63.05
CA VAL A 824 15.06 -13.41 -62.97
C VAL A 824 16.42 -13.15 -63.61
N VAL A 825 17.38 -14.08 -63.47
CA VAL A 825 18.67 -14.00 -64.15
C VAL A 825 18.52 -14.17 -65.67
N PHE A 826 17.66 -15.09 -66.14
CA PHE A 826 17.37 -15.26 -67.57
C PHE A 826 16.62 -14.06 -68.17
N VAL A 827 15.67 -13.46 -67.44
CA VAL A 827 14.97 -12.23 -67.86
C VAL A 827 15.94 -11.04 -67.84
N GLY A 828 16.80 -10.93 -66.83
CA GLY A 828 17.86 -9.92 -66.76
C GLY A 828 18.86 -10.01 -67.90
N LEU A 829 19.27 -11.22 -68.29
CA LEU A 829 20.12 -11.48 -69.45
C LEU A 829 19.39 -11.16 -70.77
N ALA A 830 18.10 -11.48 -70.89
CA ALA A 830 17.30 -11.14 -72.07
C ALA A 830 17.13 -9.63 -72.25
N VAL A 831 16.87 -8.89 -71.16
CA VAL A 831 16.80 -7.42 -71.16
C VAL A 831 18.16 -6.80 -71.47
N PHE A 832 19.26 -7.35 -70.93
CA PHE A 832 20.62 -6.89 -71.22
C PHE A 832 21.02 -7.12 -72.69
N VAL A 833 20.61 -8.25 -73.29
CA VAL A 833 20.86 -8.57 -74.71
C VAL A 833 20.01 -7.67 -75.63
N ILE A 834 18.75 -7.40 -75.27
CA ILE A 834 17.88 -6.46 -76.01
C ILE A 834 18.40 -5.01 -75.88
N TYR A 835 18.93 -4.62 -74.72
CA TYR A 835 19.55 -3.31 -74.51
C TYR A 835 20.87 -3.16 -75.30
N LYS A 836 21.68 -4.21 -75.39
CA LYS A 836 22.93 -4.23 -76.18
C LYS A 836 22.72 -4.20 -77.69
N PHE A 837 21.61 -4.75 -78.20
CA PHE A 837 21.32 -4.77 -79.64
C PHE A 837 20.62 -3.50 -80.17
N LYS A 838 20.08 -2.65 -79.30
CA LYS A 838 19.41 -1.39 -79.72
C LYS A 838 20.33 -0.17 -79.86
N ARG A 839 21.65 -0.30 -79.63
CA ARG A 839 22.64 0.77 -79.79
C ARG A 839 23.75 0.43 -80.79
N LYS A 840 23.40 0.44 -82.08
CA LYS A 840 24.33 0.77 -83.17
C LYS A 840 23.56 1.44 -84.31
N ILE A 841 23.55 2.77 -84.32
CA ILE A 841 23.83 3.71 -85.44
C ILE A 841 23.84 5.16 -84.84
N PRO A 842 24.72 6.08 -85.29
CA PRO A 842 25.30 7.14 -84.43
C PRO A 842 24.99 8.60 -84.85
N GLY A 843 25.27 9.54 -83.93
CA GLY A 843 25.53 10.96 -84.19
C GLY A 843 24.35 11.91 -83.87
N ILE A 844 24.48 13.13 -83.35
CA ILE A 844 25.57 14.11 -83.17
C ILE A 844 25.13 15.12 -82.07
N ASN A 845 26.11 15.73 -81.39
CA ASN A 845 26.01 16.75 -80.35
C ASN A 845 25.20 18.02 -80.74
N VAL A 846 24.77 18.84 -79.74
CA VAL A 846 25.14 20.29 -79.61
C VAL A 846 24.37 20.98 -78.44
N TYR A 847 25.16 21.68 -77.62
CA TYR A 847 24.99 22.86 -76.75
C TYR A 847 23.62 23.47 -76.36
N ALA A 848 23.46 23.62 -75.03
CA ALA A 848 23.30 24.85 -74.21
C ALA A 848 22.23 25.93 -74.52
N LYS A 849 21.48 26.30 -73.45
CA LYS A 849 21.51 27.59 -72.70
C LYS A 849 20.14 28.28 -72.48
N MET A 850 19.88 28.58 -71.20
CA MET A 850 19.29 29.81 -70.59
C MET A 850 17.79 30.20 -70.69
N GLN A 851 17.21 30.30 -69.48
CA GLN A 851 16.50 31.45 -68.85
C GLN A 851 14.98 31.71 -69.05
N ASN A 852 14.30 31.69 -67.90
CA ASN A 852 13.27 32.60 -67.31
C ASN A 852 11.87 32.88 -67.90
N GLU A 853 11.00 33.14 -66.91
CA GLU A 853 9.77 33.95 -66.89
C GLU A 853 8.50 33.35 -67.53
N LYS A 854 7.26 33.60 -67.08
CA LYS A 854 6.60 34.08 -65.84
C LYS A 854 5.09 34.07 -66.15
N ASP A 855 4.27 33.95 -65.11
CA ASP A 855 2.91 34.51 -64.93
C ASP A 855 1.67 34.07 -65.77
N GLN A 856 0.61 33.83 -64.97
CA GLN A 856 -0.81 34.23 -65.08
C GLN A 856 -1.87 33.51 -65.95
N GLU A 857 -2.88 33.02 -65.21
CA GLU A 857 -4.34 33.24 -65.32
C GLU A 857 -5.05 33.15 -66.69
N MET A 858 -6.03 32.23 -66.82
CA MET A 858 -7.48 32.51 -66.69
C MET A 858 -8.35 31.39 -67.28
N VAL A 859 -9.28 30.92 -66.44
CA VAL A 859 -10.74 30.75 -66.64
C VAL A 859 -11.29 30.09 -67.92
N SER A 860 -12.07 29.02 -67.72
CA SER A 860 -13.35 28.78 -68.44
C SER A 860 -14.20 27.68 -67.77
N PRO A 861 -15.53 27.61 -68.03
CA PRO A 861 -16.54 27.67 -66.97
C PRO A 861 -17.61 26.55 -66.99
N GLY A 862 -18.55 26.61 -66.03
CA GLY A 862 -19.98 26.22 -66.15
C GLY A 862 -20.29 24.71 -66.10
N SER A 863 -20.84 24.14 -65.03
CA SER A 863 -22.21 24.23 -64.46
C SER A 863 -23.30 23.40 -65.17
N GLN A 864 -23.95 22.49 -64.42
CA GLN A 864 -25.40 22.22 -64.29
C GLN A 864 -25.55 21.13 -63.19
N ASN A 865 -26.05 21.42 -61.97
CA ASN A 865 -27.46 21.58 -61.49
C ASN A 865 -28.31 20.30 -61.69
N GLU A 866 -29.06 19.73 -60.74
CA GLU A 866 -30.05 20.22 -59.75
C GLU A 866 -30.37 19.05 -58.76
N SER A 867 -30.84 19.14 -57.50
CA SER A 867 -31.92 19.89 -56.82
C SER A 867 -31.84 19.55 -55.29
N ILE A 868 -31.88 20.44 -54.26
CA ILE A 868 -32.89 21.39 -53.70
C ILE A 868 -34.11 20.67 -53.05
N PRO A 869 -34.73 21.10 -51.89
CA PRO A 869 -34.61 22.36 -51.11
C PRO A 869 -34.48 22.25 -49.55
N ASN A 870 -34.11 23.38 -48.93
CA ASN A 870 -34.33 23.75 -47.51
C ASN A 870 -35.62 24.60 -47.36
N VAL A 871 -36.19 24.78 -46.16
CA VAL A 871 -36.09 25.98 -45.24
C VAL A 871 -37.38 25.97 -44.34
N PRO A 872 -37.56 26.64 -43.15
CA PRO A 872 -36.67 27.31 -42.17
C PRO A 872 -36.86 26.93 -40.66
N GLN A 873 -35.83 27.29 -39.88
CA GLN A 873 -35.74 27.81 -38.49
C GLN A 873 -36.87 27.67 -37.45
N ARG A 874 -36.48 27.25 -36.23
CA ARG A 874 -37.04 27.71 -34.95
C ARG A 874 -35.95 27.79 -33.86
N GLU A 875 -36.03 28.86 -33.07
CA GLU A 875 -35.23 29.15 -31.87
C GLU A 875 -35.42 28.08 -30.77
N LEU A 876 -34.37 27.75 -30.03
CA LEU A 876 -34.49 27.18 -28.69
C LEU A 876 -33.27 27.49 -27.81
N MET A 877 -33.57 27.75 -26.54
CA MET A 877 -32.71 28.13 -25.42
C MET A 877 -31.53 27.17 -25.17
N THR A 878 -30.44 27.75 -24.66
CA THR A 878 -29.22 27.08 -24.17
C THR A 878 -29.47 26.20 -22.94
N PRO A 879 -28.81 25.02 -22.88
CA PRO A 879 -28.23 24.54 -21.63
C PRO A 879 -26.73 24.20 -21.78
N ASP A 880 -25.99 24.53 -20.72
CA ASP A 880 -24.69 24.02 -20.27
C ASP A 880 -23.72 23.42 -21.32
N THR A 881 -22.68 24.19 -21.61
CA THR A 881 -21.47 23.71 -22.30
C THR A 881 -20.79 22.59 -21.50
N GLN A 882 -21.11 21.33 -21.83
CA GLN A 882 -20.17 20.22 -21.65
C GLN A 882 -18.94 20.50 -22.53
N LYS A 883 -17.79 20.76 -21.90
CA LYS A 883 -16.51 20.85 -22.62
C LYS A 883 -16.13 19.44 -23.09
N LEU A 884 -16.26 19.21 -24.40
CA LEU A 884 -15.71 18.04 -25.09
C LEU A 884 -14.18 18.03 -24.93
N VAL A 885 -13.65 17.05 -24.19
CA VAL A 885 -12.24 16.69 -24.26
C VAL A 885 -12.09 15.81 -25.51
N LYS A 886 -11.37 16.31 -26.53
CA LYS A 886 -10.95 15.46 -27.67
C LYS A 886 -9.84 14.53 -27.20
N VAL A 887 -10.14 13.25 -27.10
CA VAL A 887 -9.17 12.20 -26.79
C VAL A 887 -8.90 11.45 -28.09
N CYS A 888 -7.75 11.70 -28.71
CA CYS A 888 -7.32 10.92 -29.87
C CYS A 888 -6.70 9.61 -29.38
N LEU A 889 -7.40 8.48 -29.59
CA LEU A 889 -6.82 7.15 -29.34
C LEU A 889 -5.96 6.74 -30.54
N TRP A 890 -4.67 6.52 -30.31
CA TRP A 890 -3.78 5.95 -31.32
C TRP A 890 -3.79 4.43 -31.19
N ILE A 891 -4.56 3.75 -32.04
CA ILE A 891 -4.54 2.27 -32.13
C ILE A 891 -3.53 1.88 -33.22
N GLY A 892 -2.27 1.72 -32.83
CA GLY A 892 -1.25 1.16 -33.71
C GLY A 892 -1.36 -0.37 -33.76
N LYS A 893 -1.84 -0.92 -34.88
CA LYS A 893 -1.57 -2.33 -35.21
C LYS A 893 -0.13 -2.45 -35.67
N ILE A 894 0.66 -3.32 -35.01
CA ILE A 894 2.07 -3.60 -35.35
C ILE A 894 2.23 -4.20 -36.77
N TYR A 895 1.13 -4.50 -37.50
CA TYR A 895 1.15 -5.17 -38.81
C TYR A 895 0.43 -4.46 -39.97
N SER A 896 0.19 -3.15 -39.95
CA SER A 896 -0.23 -2.46 -41.19
C SER A 896 0.28 -1.03 -41.30
N GLU A 897 0.94 -0.72 -42.42
CA GLU A 897 1.30 0.63 -42.87
C GLU A 897 0.05 1.46 -43.23
N SER A 898 -0.74 1.85 -42.24
CA SER A 898 -1.72 2.94 -42.36
C SER A 898 -2.38 3.20 -41.01
N PRO A 899 -2.09 4.32 -40.31
CA PRO A 899 -2.82 4.72 -39.11
C PRO A 899 -4.19 5.29 -39.51
N ASN A 900 -5.27 4.70 -38.99
CA ASN A 900 -6.59 5.33 -39.03
C ASN A 900 -6.73 6.25 -37.82
N LEU A 901 -6.97 7.53 -38.08
CA LEU A 901 -7.24 8.54 -37.06
C LEU A 901 -8.73 8.44 -36.66
N LEU A 902 -9.02 7.99 -35.44
CA LEU A 902 -10.34 8.18 -34.82
C LEU A 902 -10.20 9.33 -33.81
N CYS A 903 -10.85 10.45 -34.10
CA CYS A 903 -10.85 11.67 -33.29
C CYS A 903 -12.11 11.82 -32.44
#